data_AF-A0A8S3SSN1-F1
#
_entry.id   AF-A0A8S3SSN1-F1
#
_cell.length_a   1.000
_cell.length_b   1.000
_cell.length_c   1.000
_cell.angle_alpha   90.00
_cell.angle_beta   90.00
_cell.angle_gamma   90.00
#
_symmetry.space_group_name_H-M   'P 1'
#
loop_
_entity.id
_entity.type
_entity.pdbx_description
1 polymer ?
#
loop_
_entity_poly.entity_id
_entity_poly.type
_entity_poly.pdbx_seq_one_letter_code
_entity_poly.pdbx_strand_id
1 'polypeptide(L)'
;MYQNLGKLYIVGDFNSRCSDTSDFIEGVDEIPSRETIDQGSNANGDLLIDFLVDCNICMINGRKGKQDFTCISKRGKSVVDYIFTTHENLNSCIDFNVKTMSDITDSLDLQECSQIPDHSVLQAVIKRKHLYLKNTLLKYPTNLKRIPNKPKSYQIPNDFLNDDNAREKIEQTINKIENALADRRDVDEAYSNLFQLIDSEVISKIGYKSAHDDQHKITSRKSKYKPYWNENLQEHWENACEQEKVWLKCKICGPKKKHLREHFVTARNDFDKLLRKEKRNYQLRQQKELFDLSKESNTRDFWRKIGKLGIAKDRRDKIPMEVRLPNGNISKDINVVYETWKNEYEHLFNTSDGEYDEGFLTFIQQQVDHDLVNNIENNSDTLNSDISYEDVEKSVYRAKLNKSTGLDQICAEFLRNNSCVDMIFRIVKFAFDNGVVPETWNQILINPILKPDKDNHEHLDWKFTVREVRKSASRALSALYTKFIACGGMDFDIYEKLYENLVQPVLLYGSSIWGISEHKQLETVQNRACRYFLGAFKNSTNLAVRGDMGWTTVKTKQNIEVMRLFFKLSNLEDDRIVRTIHETSKTKQRSWHSRVLALLRKSELNFLINLNITTKQKLRMAQDKLTAIDQEKWLIDVFDDKNSVNGNKLRTFRRFKNNCKTSLFVKTINFHIREELFNYINALNNTFNAFNSDEKFDFIMNCDHAQVLLAKTLHLMFKRRKINL
;
A
#
# COMPACT_ATOMS: atom_id res chain seq x y z
N MET A 1 9.33 -1.22 -1.98
CA MET A 1 8.61 0.10 -1.98
C MET A 1 9.34 1.18 -1.18
N TYR A 2 10.34 0.83 -0.33
CA TYR A 2 11.01 1.77 0.59
C TYR A 2 12.51 2.05 0.29
N GLN A 3 13.09 1.40 -0.73
CA GLN A 3 14.53 1.52 -1.07
C GLN A 3 14.96 2.94 -1.52
N ASN A 4 14.02 3.77 -2.01
CA ASN A 4 14.34 5.09 -2.55
C ASN A 4 14.22 6.25 -1.53
N LEU A 5 13.92 5.98 -0.25
CA LEU A 5 13.69 6.99 0.79
C LEU A 5 14.89 7.18 1.75
N GLY A 6 15.99 6.45 1.54
CA GLY A 6 17.18 6.48 2.39
C GLY A 6 17.43 5.15 3.09
N LYS A 7 18.28 5.16 4.14
CA LYS A 7 18.56 3.96 4.94
C LYS A 7 17.32 3.58 5.76
N LEU A 8 16.75 2.40 5.48
CA LEU A 8 15.58 1.88 6.16
C LEU A 8 15.99 0.87 7.25
N TYR A 9 15.52 1.11 8.46
CA TYR A 9 15.56 0.15 9.56
C TYR A 9 14.16 0.04 10.16
N ILE A 10 13.66 -1.19 10.28
CA ILE A 10 12.36 -1.47 10.89
C ILE A 10 12.64 -2.27 12.16
N VAL A 11 12.09 -1.84 13.29
CA VAL A 11 12.36 -2.45 14.60
C VAL A 11 11.04 -2.63 15.35
N GLY A 12 10.90 -3.75 16.05
CA GLY A 12 9.81 -3.97 16.99
C GLY A 12 9.46 -5.44 17.19
N ASP A 13 8.41 -5.66 17.98
CA ASP A 13 7.77 -6.97 18.16
C ASP A 13 6.82 -7.25 16.99
N PHE A 14 7.10 -8.34 16.27
CA PHE A 14 6.27 -8.79 15.15
C PHE A 14 5.35 -9.95 15.53
N ASN A 15 5.48 -10.49 16.75
CA ASN A 15 4.79 -11.68 17.21
C ASN A 15 4.91 -12.85 16.20
N SER A 16 6.06 -12.92 15.55
CA SER A 16 6.40 -13.84 14.48
C SER A 16 7.58 -14.68 14.93
N ARG A 17 7.44 -16.01 14.91
CA ARG A 17 8.56 -16.92 15.15
C ARG A 17 8.95 -17.50 13.80
N CYS A 18 10.14 -17.15 13.32
CA CYS A 18 10.52 -17.38 11.92
C CYS A 18 11.37 -18.63 11.71
N SER A 19 11.70 -19.38 12.77
CA SER A 19 12.59 -20.55 12.72
C SER A 19 13.87 -20.30 11.89
N ASP A 20 14.43 -21.36 11.32
CA ASP A 20 15.57 -21.36 10.41
C ASP A 20 15.20 -20.97 8.97
N THR A 21 13.96 -20.57 8.73
CA THR A 21 13.46 -20.24 7.40
C THR A 21 14.16 -19.02 6.82
N SER A 22 14.71 -19.15 5.61
CA SER A 22 15.47 -18.06 4.99
C SER A 22 14.57 -16.88 4.64
N ASP A 23 14.97 -15.68 5.07
CA ASP A 23 14.32 -14.38 4.82
C ASP A 23 14.86 -13.69 3.56
N PHE A 24 15.61 -14.43 2.73
CA PHE A 24 16.13 -14.04 1.44
C PHE A 24 16.11 -15.24 0.50
N ILE A 25 16.34 -15.04 -0.80
CA ILE A 25 16.39 -16.16 -1.74
C ILE A 25 17.83 -16.68 -1.84
N GLU A 26 18.07 -17.85 -1.26
CA GLU A 26 19.35 -18.56 -1.35
C GLU A 26 19.78 -18.75 -2.81
N GLY A 27 21.04 -18.44 -3.11
CA GLY A 27 21.60 -18.51 -4.46
C GLY A 27 21.21 -17.37 -5.42
N VAL A 28 20.33 -16.44 -4.99
CA VAL A 28 19.95 -15.25 -5.76
C VAL A 28 20.40 -13.96 -5.06
N ASP A 29 20.17 -13.88 -3.75
CA ASP A 29 20.52 -12.72 -2.94
C ASP A 29 21.85 -13.00 -2.20
N GLU A 30 22.81 -12.08 -2.26
CA GLU A 30 24.10 -12.19 -1.56
C GLU A 30 23.96 -11.76 -0.08
N ILE A 31 23.22 -12.54 0.71
CA ILE A 31 22.95 -12.26 2.12
C ILE A 31 23.50 -13.42 2.98
N PRO A 32 24.26 -13.15 4.06
CA PRO A 32 24.72 -14.20 4.97
C PRO A 32 23.54 -14.94 5.63
N SER A 33 23.67 -16.24 5.87
CA SER A 33 22.68 -17.00 6.63
C SER A 33 22.61 -16.52 8.09
N ARG A 34 21.45 -16.71 8.72
CA ARG A 34 21.22 -16.35 10.12
C ARG A 34 21.62 -17.50 11.04
N GLU A 35 22.34 -17.19 12.11
CA GLU A 35 22.43 -18.04 13.29
C GLU A 35 21.04 -18.08 13.97
N THR A 36 20.44 -19.26 13.97
CA THR A 36 19.06 -19.46 14.45
C THR A 36 19.05 -20.16 15.80
N ILE A 37 18.62 -19.43 16.82
CA ILE A 37 18.49 -19.94 18.21
C ILE A 37 17.06 -20.38 18.57
N ASP A 38 16.05 -19.85 17.87
CA ASP A 38 14.64 -20.24 18.05
C ASP A 38 14.20 -21.07 16.85
N GLN A 39 14.01 -22.37 17.08
CA GLN A 39 13.57 -23.33 16.06
C GLN A 39 12.05 -23.37 15.90
N GLY A 40 11.30 -22.64 16.73
CA GLY A 40 9.85 -22.54 16.60
C GLY A 40 9.44 -21.70 15.39
N SER A 41 8.44 -22.16 14.64
CA SER A 41 7.75 -21.38 13.62
C SER A 41 6.28 -21.12 14.00
N ASN A 42 5.71 -20.01 13.54
CA ASN A 42 4.27 -19.76 13.58
C ASN A 42 3.80 -19.13 12.27
N ALA A 43 2.48 -19.12 12.01
CA ALA A 43 1.92 -18.62 10.75
C ALA A 43 2.26 -17.13 10.47
N ASN A 44 2.49 -16.34 11.52
CA ASN A 44 2.95 -14.96 11.38
C ASN A 44 4.41 -14.89 10.94
N GLY A 45 5.23 -15.86 11.34
CA GLY A 45 6.61 -16.06 10.86
C GLY A 45 6.65 -16.35 9.38
N ASP A 46 5.83 -17.28 8.89
CA ASP A 46 5.77 -17.61 7.45
C ASP A 46 5.39 -16.38 6.61
N LEU A 47 4.35 -15.65 7.03
CA LEU A 47 3.91 -14.42 6.35
C LEU A 47 4.94 -13.29 6.43
N LEU A 48 5.68 -13.20 7.54
CA LEU A 48 6.75 -12.22 7.71
C LEU A 48 7.92 -12.54 6.78
N ILE A 49 8.31 -13.81 6.66
CA ILE A 49 9.34 -14.27 5.72
C ILE A 49 8.92 -13.96 4.28
N ASP A 50 7.70 -14.30 3.88
CA ASP A 50 7.18 -13.97 2.54
C ASP A 50 7.26 -12.47 2.26
N PHE A 51 6.86 -11.64 3.23
CA PHE A 51 6.94 -10.18 3.12
C PHE A 51 8.38 -9.67 2.97
N LEU A 52 9.32 -10.20 3.75
CA LEU A 52 10.73 -9.83 3.74
C LEU A 52 11.36 -10.19 2.37
N VAL A 53 11.11 -11.41 1.89
CA VAL A 53 11.57 -11.91 0.58
C VAL A 53 10.98 -11.09 -0.56
N ASP A 54 9.68 -10.77 -0.52
CA ASP A 54 9.01 -9.99 -1.56
C ASP A 54 9.47 -8.52 -1.60
N CYS A 55 9.92 -7.99 -0.46
CA CYS A 55 10.34 -6.60 -0.32
C CYS A 55 11.85 -6.37 -0.46
N ASN A 56 12.66 -7.44 -0.62
CA ASN A 56 14.13 -7.40 -0.54
C ASN A 56 14.62 -6.74 0.77
N ILE A 57 14.01 -7.15 1.87
CA ILE A 57 14.35 -6.74 3.24
C ILE A 57 14.79 -8.00 3.98
N CYS A 58 15.82 -7.88 4.81
CA CYS A 58 16.37 -8.98 5.58
C CYS A 58 16.51 -8.61 7.06
N MET A 59 16.53 -9.62 7.92
CA MET A 59 16.75 -9.49 9.35
C MET A 59 18.21 -9.21 9.68
N ILE A 60 18.48 -8.45 10.73
CA ILE A 60 19.83 -8.28 11.27
C ILE A 60 20.11 -9.35 12.34
N ASN A 61 19.07 -9.76 13.06
CA ASN A 61 19.12 -10.81 14.08
C ASN A 61 19.79 -12.08 13.53
N GLY A 62 20.82 -12.55 14.25
CA GLY A 62 21.58 -13.75 13.89
C GLY A 62 22.58 -13.58 12.73
N ARG A 63 22.80 -12.38 12.18
CA ARG A 63 23.78 -12.17 11.09
C ARG A 63 25.08 -11.48 11.51
N LYS A 64 25.03 -10.67 12.58
CA LYS A 64 26.16 -9.94 13.12
C LYS A 64 26.10 -9.92 14.64
N GLY A 65 27.26 -9.94 15.29
CA GLY A 65 27.42 -9.89 16.74
C GLY A 65 26.74 -11.03 17.50
N LYS A 66 26.34 -10.80 18.76
CA LYS A 66 25.82 -11.84 19.67
C LYS A 66 24.28 -11.87 19.66
N GLN A 67 23.71 -13.05 19.38
CA GLN A 67 22.27 -13.30 19.36
C GLN A 67 21.79 -13.98 20.65
N ASP A 68 20.58 -13.65 21.10
CA ASP A 68 19.88 -14.32 22.21
C ASP A 68 18.35 -14.19 22.03
N PHE A 69 17.58 -14.91 22.84
CA PHE A 69 16.11 -14.87 22.81
C PHE A 69 15.62 -13.46 23.11
N THR A 70 14.72 -12.96 22.26
CA THR A 70 14.19 -11.60 22.40
C THR A 70 12.99 -11.52 23.33
N CYS A 71 12.38 -12.66 23.63
CA CYS A 71 11.37 -12.83 24.66
C CYS A 71 11.71 -14.05 25.55
N ILE A 72 11.82 -13.85 26.86
CA ILE A 72 12.09 -14.87 27.89
C ILE A 72 11.04 -14.73 28.99
N SER A 73 10.02 -15.58 28.93
CA SER A 73 8.93 -15.59 29.92
C SER A 73 8.94 -16.87 30.75
N LYS A 74 8.11 -16.93 31.81
CA LYS A 74 7.84 -18.17 32.57
C LYS A 74 7.28 -19.30 31.70
N ARG A 75 6.73 -19.00 30.51
CA ARG A 75 6.13 -19.97 29.58
C ARG A 75 7.11 -20.51 28.54
N GLY A 76 8.32 -19.95 28.47
CA GLY A 76 9.34 -20.33 27.50
C GLY A 76 10.03 -19.12 26.87
N LYS A 77 10.95 -19.41 25.94
CA LYS A 77 11.75 -18.42 25.23
C LYS A 77 11.40 -18.41 23.74
N SER A 78 11.42 -17.23 23.12
CA SER A 78 11.18 -17.07 21.67
C SER A 78 11.90 -15.86 21.11
N VAL A 79 12.14 -15.87 19.80
CA VAL A 79 12.57 -14.68 19.05
C VAL A 79 11.35 -14.13 18.32
N VAL A 80 10.88 -12.94 18.73
CA VAL A 80 9.70 -12.25 18.16
C VAL A 80 9.96 -10.79 17.86
N ASP A 81 10.91 -10.17 18.57
CA ASP A 81 11.46 -8.86 18.23
C ASP A 81 12.58 -8.96 17.20
N TYR A 82 12.52 -8.11 16.18
CA TYR A 82 13.48 -8.10 15.09
C TYR A 82 13.91 -6.68 14.72
N ILE A 83 15.12 -6.59 14.18
CA ILE A 83 15.59 -5.44 13.41
C ILE A 83 15.71 -5.89 11.95
N PHE A 84 15.02 -5.22 11.04
CA PHE A 84 15.11 -5.45 9.60
C PHE A 84 15.79 -4.29 8.88
N THR A 85 16.44 -4.59 7.77
CA THR A 85 16.99 -3.58 6.85
C THR A 85 16.94 -4.05 5.41
N THR A 86 17.03 -3.13 4.46
CA THR A 86 17.12 -3.53 3.04
C THR A 86 18.45 -4.24 2.77
N HIS A 87 18.49 -5.14 1.79
CA HIS A 87 19.70 -5.89 1.43
C HIS A 87 20.91 -4.97 1.23
N GLU A 88 20.73 -3.83 0.53
CA GLU A 88 21.77 -2.82 0.27
C GLU A 88 22.35 -2.17 1.55
N ASN A 89 21.57 -2.09 2.63
CA ASN A 89 21.96 -1.40 3.86
C ASN A 89 22.50 -2.34 4.94
N LEU A 90 22.41 -3.66 4.73
CA LEU A 90 22.85 -4.67 5.69
C LEU A 90 24.32 -4.48 6.09
N ASN A 91 25.19 -4.19 5.12
CA ASN A 91 26.61 -3.94 5.36
C ASN A 91 26.91 -2.68 6.18
N SER A 92 25.94 -1.78 6.33
CA SER A 92 26.10 -0.62 7.19
C SER A 92 25.78 -0.88 8.66
N CYS A 93 25.15 -2.00 9.00
CA CYS A 93 25.19 -2.51 10.37
C CYS A 93 26.58 -3.12 10.62
N ILE A 94 27.30 -2.60 11.62
CA ILE A 94 28.64 -3.06 12.00
C ILE A 94 28.54 -4.14 13.08
N ASP A 95 27.63 -3.94 14.04
CA ASP A 95 27.48 -4.83 15.18
C ASP A 95 26.00 -4.95 15.57
N PHE A 96 25.63 -6.07 16.17
CA PHE A 96 24.28 -6.33 16.67
C PHE A 96 24.36 -7.21 17.92
N ASN A 97 23.68 -6.82 19.00
CA ASN A 97 23.67 -7.55 20.25
C ASN A 97 22.27 -7.63 20.85
N VAL A 98 21.91 -8.80 21.34
CA VAL A 98 20.76 -8.98 22.23
C VAL A 98 21.27 -9.08 23.66
N LYS A 99 20.76 -8.21 24.54
CA LYS A 99 21.04 -8.27 25.98
C LYS A 99 19.77 -8.70 26.70
N THR A 100 19.82 -9.85 27.36
CA THR A 100 18.68 -10.29 28.17
C THR A 100 18.54 -9.38 29.38
N MET A 101 17.34 -9.27 29.94
CA MET A 101 17.15 -8.49 31.16
C MET A 101 17.95 -9.06 32.33
N SER A 102 18.19 -10.37 32.35
CA SER A 102 19.10 -11.01 33.31
C SER A 102 20.53 -10.49 33.15
N ASP A 103 21.09 -10.47 31.93
CA ASP A 103 22.45 -9.93 31.69
C ASP A 103 22.57 -8.45 32.12
N ILE A 104 21.51 -7.67 31.91
CA ILE A 104 21.46 -6.26 32.30
C ILE A 104 21.39 -6.12 33.82
N THR A 105 20.57 -6.93 34.48
CA THR A 105 20.42 -6.92 35.94
C THR A 105 21.74 -7.32 36.62
N ASP A 106 22.39 -8.37 36.10
CA ASP A 106 23.68 -8.87 36.58
C ASP A 106 24.81 -7.84 36.33
N SER A 107 24.84 -7.22 35.15
CA SER A 107 25.87 -6.21 34.83
C SER A 107 25.72 -4.88 35.56
N LEU A 108 24.53 -4.58 36.08
CA LEU A 108 24.24 -3.39 36.87
C LEU A 108 24.19 -3.67 38.39
N ASP A 109 24.48 -4.90 38.80
CA ASP A 109 24.47 -5.39 40.19
C ASP A 109 23.14 -5.07 40.92
N LEU A 110 22.02 -5.23 40.21
CA LEU A 110 20.69 -4.92 40.73
C LEU A 110 20.14 -6.12 41.50
N GLN A 111 20.20 -6.08 42.83
CA GLN A 111 19.55 -7.08 43.67
C GLN A 111 18.03 -6.81 43.81
N GLU A 112 17.24 -7.87 43.72
CA GLU A 112 15.79 -7.93 44.01
C GLU A 112 14.85 -7.10 43.10
N CYS A 113 14.69 -7.53 41.84
CA CYS A 113 13.49 -7.16 41.07
C CYS A 113 12.37 -8.18 41.31
N SER A 114 11.21 -7.71 41.79
CA SER A 114 10.02 -8.55 42.02
C SER A 114 9.51 -9.26 40.75
N GLN A 115 9.75 -8.68 39.57
CA GLN A 115 9.56 -9.28 38.25
C GLN A 115 10.60 -8.77 37.25
N ILE A 116 11.34 -9.68 36.61
CA ILE A 116 12.23 -9.38 35.48
C ILE A 116 11.35 -9.27 34.22
N PRO A 117 11.42 -8.17 33.44
CA PRO A 117 10.68 -8.05 32.19
C PRO A 117 11.05 -9.18 31.23
N ASP A 118 10.06 -9.64 30.48
CA ASP A 118 10.19 -10.77 29.57
C ASP A 118 10.79 -10.40 28.21
N HIS A 119 11.03 -9.11 27.93
CA HIS A 119 11.64 -8.66 26.67
C HIS A 119 13.14 -8.38 26.83
N SER A 120 13.95 -8.80 25.86
CA SER A 120 15.38 -8.47 25.78
C SER A 120 15.62 -7.16 25.02
N VAL A 121 16.76 -6.51 25.26
CA VAL A 121 17.16 -5.29 24.56
C VAL A 121 17.94 -5.65 23.29
N LEU A 122 17.45 -5.21 22.12
CA LEU A 122 18.14 -5.34 20.84
C LEU A 122 18.93 -4.06 20.55
N GLN A 123 20.23 -4.20 20.32
CA GLN A 123 21.13 -3.10 20.00
C GLN A 123 21.77 -3.34 18.62
N ALA A 124 21.64 -2.39 17.69
CA ALA A 124 22.36 -2.42 16.40
C ALA A 124 23.23 -1.17 16.25
N VAL A 125 24.49 -1.35 15.82
CA VAL A 125 25.45 -0.26 15.58
C VAL A 125 25.55 -0.02 14.08
N ILE A 126 25.24 1.20 13.62
CA ILE A 126 25.14 1.51 12.19
C ILE A 126 26.20 2.54 11.76
N LYS A 127 27.00 2.21 10.74
CA LYS A 127 27.96 3.11 10.09
C LYS A 127 27.24 4.16 9.25
N ARG A 128 27.54 5.45 9.50
CA ARG A 128 27.16 6.56 8.61
C ARG A 128 28.41 7.17 7.96
N LYS A 129 28.33 7.49 6.66
CA LYS A 129 29.32 8.36 5.99
C LYS A 129 29.11 9.79 6.50
N HIS A 130 30.20 10.51 6.77
CA HIS A 130 30.23 11.86 7.34
C HIS A 130 29.14 12.76 6.78
N LEU A 131 28.19 13.15 7.65
CA LEU A 131 27.54 14.44 7.53
C LEU A 131 28.48 15.44 8.20
N TYR A 132 28.77 16.55 7.53
CA TYR A 132 29.16 17.77 8.23
C TYR A 132 28.01 18.11 9.18
N LEU A 133 28.13 17.69 10.43
CA LEU A 133 27.43 18.33 11.54
C LEU A 133 28.01 19.73 11.59
N LYS A 134 27.33 20.70 10.97
CA LYS A 134 27.45 22.08 11.40
C LYS A 134 27.12 22.03 12.89
N ASN A 135 28.15 22.25 13.72
CA ASN A 135 28.04 22.36 15.16
C ASN A 135 27.10 23.52 15.48
N THR A 136 25.80 23.27 15.44
CA THR A 136 24.85 24.02 16.23
C THR A 136 24.55 23.10 17.39
N LEU A 137 25.39 23.18 18.42
CA LEU A 137 25.06 22.77 19.77
C LEU A 137 23.83 23.59 20.19
N LEU A 138 22.66 23.16 19.74
CA LEU A 138 21.42 23.48 20.44
C LEU A 138 21.55 22.80 21.79
N LYS A 139 21.85 23.61 22.80
CA LYS A 139 21.68 23.27 24.21
C LYS A 139 20.24 22.81 24.38
N TYR A 140 20.00 21.51 24.29
CA TYR A 140 18.76 20.94 24.76
C TYR A 140 18.72 21.14 26.28
N PRO A 141 17.68 21.78 26.83
CA PRO A 141 17.53 21.84 28.27
C PRO A 141 17.39 20.40 28.79
N THR A 142 18.31 20.00 29.66
CA THR A 142 18.50 18.65 30.20
C THR A 142 17.37 18.17 31.12
N ASN A 143 16.23 18.87 31.18
CA ASN A 143 15.13 18.59 32.11
C ASN A 143 13.76 18.50 31.41
N LEU A 144 13.65 17.77 30.30
CA LEU A 144 12.34 17.25 29.90
C LEU A 144 11.99 16.10 30.84
N LYS A 145 11.24 16.41 31.92
CA LYS A 145 10.47 15.40 32.67
C LYS A 145 9.73 14.54 31.65
N ARG A 146 9.83 13.20 31.79
CA ARG A 146 9.10 12.22 30.97
C ARG A 146 7.70 12.74 30.65
N ILE A 147 7.35 12.88 29.37
CA ILE A 147 5.97 13.19 28.95
C ILE A 147 5.10 12.04 29.51
N PRO A 148 4.18 12.29 30.46
CA PRO A 148 3.32 11.26 31.00
C PRO A 148 2.40 10.68 29.91
N ASN A 149 1.98 9.42 30.11
CA ASN A 149 1.06 8.72 29.22
C ASN A 149 -0.23 9.53 29.00
N LYS A 150 -0.88 9.40 27.84
CA LYS A 150 -2.15 10.10 27.56
C LYS A 150 -3.22 9.72 28.62
N PRO A 151 -3.87 10.70 29.28
CA PRO A 151 -4.90 10.42 30.29
C PRO A 151 -6.15 9.77 29.66
N LYS A 152 -6.94 9.04 30.46
CA LYS A 152 -8.17 8.36 30.01
C LYS A 152 -9.30 9.37 29.75
N SER A 153 -9.17 10.20 28.71
CA SER A 153 -10.07 11.32 28.36
C SER A 153 -11.55 10.94 28.07
N TYR A 154 -11.90 9.65 28.08
CA TYR A 154 -13.26 9.14 27.91
C TYR A 154 -13.98 8.83 29.23
N GLN A 155 -13.31 9.03 30.37
CA GLN A 155 -13.80 8.71 31.71
C GLN A 155 -13.77 9.95 32.63
N ILE A 156 -14.17 11.11 32.12
CA ILE A 156 -14.26 12.35 32.92
C ILE A 156 -15.52 12.26 33.80
N PRO A 157 -15.41 12.30 35.14
CA PRO A 157 -16.56 12.33 36.04
C PRO A 157 -17.39 13.60 35.86
N ASN A 158 -18.69 13.54 36.15
CA ASN A 158 -19.57 14.72 36.05
C ASN A 158 -19.22 15.82 37.07
N ASP A 159 -18.55 15.46 38.17
CA ASP A 159 -18.09 16.33 39.25
C ASP A 159 -16.64 16.83 39.06
N PHE A 160 -16.01 16.58 37.90
CA PHE A 160 -14.65 17.03 37.60
C PHE A 160 -14.54 18.56 37.69
N LEU A 161 -13.66 19.06 38.57
CA LEU A 161 -13.47 20.49 38.88
C LEU A 161 -14.74 21.22 39.35
N ASN A 162 -15.66 20.47 39.95
CA ASN A 162 -16.94 20.95 40.48
C ASN A 162 -17.17 20.58 41.95
N ASP A 163 -16.18 19.99 42.63
CA ASP A 163 -16.24 19.76 44.07
C ASP A 163 -15.90 21.03 44.88
N ASP A 164 -16.31 21.07 46.15
CA ASP A 164 -16.23 22.27 46.98
C ASP A 164 -14.77 22.73 47.22
N ASN A 165 -13.82 21.79 47.24
CA ASN A 165 -12.38 22.07 47.39
C ASN A 165 -11.76 22.64 46.11
N ALA A 166 -12.15 22.12 44.94
CA ALA A 166 -11.75 22.66 43.65
C ALA A 166 -12.34 24.05 43.44
N ARG A 167 -13.63 24.26 43.79
CA ARG A 167 -14.28 25.58 43.70
C ARG A 167 -13.60 26.64 44.55
N GLU A 168 -13.25 26.31 45.80
CA GLU A 168 -12.54 27.25 46.68
C GLU A 168 -11.15 27.63 46.10
N LYS A 169 -10.41 26.65 45.56
CA LYS A 169 -9.12 26.92 44.91
C LYS A 169 -9.26 27.74 43.63
N ILE A 170 -10.29 27.46 42.83
CA ILE A 170 -10.62 28.21 41.61
C ILE A 170 -10.96 29.65 41.97
N GLU A 171 -11.79 29.87 42.98
CA GLU A 171 -12.19 31.20 43.46
C GLU A 171 -11.00 31.97 44.06
N GLN A 172 -10.08 31.31 44.76
CA GLN A 172 -8.82 31.91 45.22
C GLN A 172 -7.89 32.30 44.05
N THR A 173 -7.77 31.45 43.02
CA THR A 173 -6.98 31.78 41.82
C THR A 173 -7.61 32.93 41.03
N ILE A 174 -8.94 32.93 40.91
CA ILE A 174 -9.72 34.01 40.28
C ILE A 174 -9.54 35.34 41.02
N ASN A 175 -9.67 35.35 42.35
CA ASN A 175 -9.48 36.56 43.15
C ASN A 175 -8.05 37.09 43.07
N LYS A 176 -7.04 36.22 42.90
CA LYS A 176 -5.66 36.63 42.63
C LYS A 176 -5.49 37.24 41.23
N ILE A 177 -6.14 36.65 40.23
CA ILE A 177 -6.17 37.15 38.84
C ILE A 177 -6.85 38.54 38.80
N GLU A 178 -7.95 38.76 39.52
CA GLU A 178 -8.65 40.05 39.51
C GLU A 178 -7.94 41.15 40.32
N ASN A 179 -7.21 40.80 41.39
CA ASN A 179 -6.63 41.78 42.32
C ASN A 179 -5.12 42.04 42.17
N ALA A 180 -4.37 41.22 41.40
CA ALA A 180 -2.90 41.26 41.43
C ALA A 180 -2.17 41.26 40.07
N LEU A 181 -2.86 41.27 38.92
CA LEU A 181 -2.17 41.22 37.64
C LEU A 181 -1.69 42.61 37.18
N ALA A 182 -0.38 42.84 37.20
CA ALA A 182 0.26 44.04 36.65
C ALA A 182 1.29 43.73 35.56
N ASP A 183 1.86 42.51 35.51
CA ASP A 183 2.83 42.12 34.49
C ASP A 183 2.69 40.65 34.00
N ARG A 184 3.50 40.25 33.01
CA ARG A 184 3.51 38.92 32.39
C ARG A 184 3.68 37.75 33.36
N ARG A 185 4.44 37.93 34.45
CA ARG A 185 4.70 36.88 35.45
C ARG A 185 3.42 36.45 36.14
N ASP A 186 2.52 37.40 36.37
CA ASP A 186 1.27 37.13 37.06
C ASP A 186 0.33 36.28 36.17
N VAL A 187 0.39 36.47 34.84
CA VAL A 187 -0.33 35.66 33.83
C VAL A 187 0.24 34.24 33.74
N ASP A 188 1.57 34.11 33.72
CA ASP A 188 2.25 32.81 33.69
C ASP A 188 1.97 32.01 34.98
N GLU A 189 1.93 32.67 36.13
CA GLU A 189 1.56 32.06 37.41
C GLU A 189 0.09 31.62 37.42
N ALA A 190 -0.83 32.48 36.96
CA ALA A 190 -2.25 32.14 36.82
C ALA A 190 -2.48 30.92 35.91
N TYR A 191 -1.83 30.88 34.75
CA TYR A 191 -1.92 29.77 33.81
C TYR A 191 -1.29 28.48 34.39
N SER A 192 -0.17 28.59 35.09
CA SER A 192 0.49 27.46 35.75
C SER A 192 -0.36 26.88 36.88
N ASN A 193 -1.06 27.72 37.64
CA ASN A 193 -1.99 27.29 38.69
C ASN A 193 -3.20 26.55 38.11
N LEU A 194 -3.76 27.03 36.99
CA LEU A 194 -4.81 26.33 36.25
C LEU A 194 -4.34 24.94 35.81
N PHE A 195 -3.15 24.84 35.24
CA PHE A 195 -2.57 23.56 34.81
C PHE A 195 -2.40 22.59 36.00
N GLN A 196 -1.81 23.05 37.11
CA GLN A 196 -1.59 22.21 38.29
C GLN A 196 -2.90 21.70 38.89
N LEU A 197 -3.95 22.53 38.90
CA LEU A 197 -5.28 22.15 39.36
C LEU A 197 -5.84 21.01 38.49
N ILE A 198 -5.85 21.19 37.17
CA ILE A 198 -6.30 20.16 36.20
C ILE A 198 -5.50 18.88 36.36
N ASP A 199 -4.17 18.96 36.47
CA ASP A 199 -3.29 17.79 36.58
C ASP A 199 -3.55 17.01 37.88
N SER A 200 -3.75 17.71 39.00
CA SER A 200 -4.09 17.08 40.29
C SER A 200 -5.45 16.36 40.28
N GLU A 201 -6.44 16.94 39.60
CA GLU A 201 -7.78 16.35 39.43
C GLU A 201 -7.74 15.12 38.51
N VAL A 202 -6.94 15.17 37.43
CA VAL A 202 -6.73 14.06 36.51
C VAL A 202 -6.02 12.89 37.20
N ILE A 203 -4.98 13.16 37.99
CA ILE A 203 -4.25 12.14 38.76
C ILE A 203 -5.18 11.46 39.78
N SER A 204 -5.99 12.23 40.49
CA SER A 204 -6.85 11.72 41.56
C SER A 204 -8.09 10.99 41.07
N LYS A 205 -8.78 11.50 40.03
CA LYS A 205 -10.10 10.98 39.62
C LYS A 205 -10.11 10.13 38.34
N ILE A 206 -9.11 10.26 37.46
CA ILE A 206 -9.13 9.63 36.12
C ILE A 206 -8.01 8.60 35.92
N GLY A 207 -6.78 8.95 36.32
CA GLY A 207 -5.60 8.14 36.08
C GLY A 207 -5.12 8.12 34.60
N TYR A 208 -3.84 7.81 34.40
CA TYR A 208 -3.25 7.73 33.06
C TYR A 208 -3.39 6.32 32.46
N LYS A 209 -3.43 6.22 31.11
CA LYS A 209 -3.41 4.91 30.45
C LYS A 209 -2.12 4.15 30.80
N SER A 210 -2.25 2.87 31.18
CA SER A 210 -1.11 1.95 31.21
C SER A 210 -0.85 1.44 29.80
N ALA A 211 0.41 1.11 29.48
CA ALA A 211 0.76 0.50 28.19
C ALA A 211 0.13 -0.90 27.99
N HIS A 212 -0.41 -1.51 29.04
CA HIS A 212 -0.98 -2.86 29.04
C HIS A 212 -2.44 -2.93 28.59
N ASP A 213 -3.20 -1.83 28.65
CA ASP A 213 -4.66 -1.83 28.40
C ASP A 213 -5.02 -2.09 26.92
N ASP A 214 -4.07 -1.95 25.97
CA ASP A 214 -4.31 -2.10 24.53
C ASP A 214 -4.11 -3.55 24.00
N GLN A 215 -3.66 -4.50 24.82
CA GLN A 215 -3.34 -5.88 24.36
C GLN A 215 -4.54 -6.86 24.34
N HIS A 216 -5.70 -6.51 24.91
CA HIS A 216 -6.78 -7.50 25.17
C HIS A 216 -8.04 -7.44 24.29
N LYS A 217 -7.95 -6.92 23.05
CA LYS A 217 -9.07 -7.02 22.08
C LYS A 217 -8.65 -7.49 20.69
N ILE A 218 -8.03 -8.66 20.60
CA ILE A 218 -8.01 -9.47 19.36
C ILE A 218 -8.49 -10.88 19.71
N THR A 219 -9.76 -11.01 20.09
CA THR A 219 -10.43 -12.30 20.01
C THR A 219 -10.57 -12.64 18.53
N SER A 220 -10.03 -13.78 18.13
CA SER A 220 -10.24 -14.47 16.85
C SER A 220 -11.73 -14.56 16.53
N ARG A 221 -12.27 -13.52 15.88
CA ARG A 221 -13.59 -13.60 15.28
C ARG A 221 -13.51 -14.71 14.24
N LYS A 222 -14.25 -15.81 14.48
CA LYS A 222 -14.55 -16.87 13.53
C LYS A 222 -14.58 -16.28 12.12
N SER A 223 -13.62 -16.65 11.29
CA SER A 223 -13.67 -16.36 9.86
C SER A 223 -15.02 -16.89 9.37
N LYS A 224 -15.93 -15.97 9.04
CA LYS A 224 -17.27 -16.27 8.53
C LYS A 224 -17.18 -17.41 7.50
N TYR A 225 -18.04 -18.42 7.67
CA TYR A 225 -18.21 -19.63 6.86
C TYR A 225 -17.49 -19.58 5.50
N LYS A 226 -16.41 -20.37 5.36
CA LYS A 226 -15.81 -20.63 4.05
C LYS A 226 -16.91 -21.20 3.15
N PRO A 227 -17.16 -20.67 1.94
CA PRO A 227 -18.32 -21.04 1.11
C PRO A 227 -18.27 -22.48 0.60
N TYR A 228 -17.13 -23.15 0.73
CA TYR A 228 -16.91 -24.56 0.39
C TYR A 228 -16.96 -25.49 1.61
N TRP A 229 -17.31 -24.98 2.79
CA TRP A 229 -17.51 -25.80 3.98
C TRP A 229 -18.85 -26.54 3.90
N ASN A 230 -18.85 -27.85 4.07
CA ASN A 230 -20.03 -28.71 3.99
C ASN A 230 -20.08 -29.67 5.20
N GLU A 231 -21.18 -30.41 5.33
CA GLU A 231 -21.40 -31.35 6.44
C GLU A 231 -20.30 -32.43 6.52
N ASN A 232 -19.85 -32.93 5.37
CA ASN A 232 -18.78 -33.93 5.29
C ASN A 232 -17.43 -33.39 5.83
N LEU A 233 -17.08 -32.14 5.51
CA LEU A 233 -15.91 -31.46 6.08
C LEU A 233 -16.04 -31.22 7.57
N GLN A 234 -17.26 -30.88 8.03
CA GLN A 234 -17.55 -30.70 9.44
C GLN A 234 -17.35 -32.00 10.22
N GLU A 235 -17.86 -33.12 9.71
CA GLU A 235 -17.69 -34.45 10.30
C GLU A 235 -16.21 -34.85 10.41
N HIS A 236 -15.43 -34.69 9.33
CA HIS A 236 -14.00 -35.02 9.34
C HIS A 236 -13.20 -34.09 10.27
N TRP A 237 -13.58 -32.82 10.37
CA TRP A 237 -12.99 -31.87 11.31
C TRP A 237 -13.28 -32.26 12.75
N GLU A 238 -14.53 -32.61 13.06
CA GLU A 238 -14.94 -33.06 14.40
C GLU A 238 -14.21 -34.33 14.81
N ASN A 239 -14.07 -35.31 13.91
CA ASN A 239 -13.27 -36.51 14.14
C ASN A 239 -11.80 -36.15 14.41
N ALA A 240 -11.17 -35.27 13.62
CA ALA A 240 -9.80 -34.83 13.86
C ALA A 240 -9.63 -34.17 15.24
N CYS A 241 -10.58 -33.30 15.63
CA CYS A 241 -10.61 -32.68 16.97
C CYS A 241 -10.83 -33.69 18.09
N GLU A 242 -11.65 -34.72 17.87
CA GLU A 242 -11.88 -35.79 18.84
C GLU A 242 -10.62 -36.62 19.06
N GLN A 243 -9.96 -37.07 17.98
CA GLN A 243 -8.70 -37.81 18.07
C GLN A 243 -7.59 -36.99 18.75
N GLU A 244 -7.53 -35.68 18.46
CA GLU A 244 -6.62 -34.77 19.15
C GLU A 244 -6.89 -34.71 20.66
N LYS A 245 -8.16 -34.56 21.06
CA LYS A 245 -8.55 -34.56 22.48
C LYS A 245 -8.19 -35.88 23.17
N VAL A 246 -8.43 -37.03 22.53
CA VAL A 246 -8.10 -38.35 23.08
C VAL A 246 -6.59 -38.49 23.27
N TRP A 247 -5.79 -38.08 22.29
CA TRP A 247 -4.34 -38.07 22.37
C TRP A 247 -3.82 -37.15 23.49
N LEU A 248 -4.32 -35.92 23.59
CA LEU A 248 -3.92 -34.96 24.62
C LEU A 248 -4.31 -35.37 26.04
N LYS A 249 -5.46 -36.04 26.21
CA LYS A 249 -5.91 -36.58 27.52
C LYS A 249 -5.08 -37.79 28.00
N CYS A 250 -4.30 -38.42 27.12
CA CYS A 250 -3.47 -39.57 27.49
C CYS A 250 -2.25 -39.12 28.32
N LYS A 251 -2.32 -39.37 29.64
CA LYS A 251 -1.23 -39.12 30.60
C LYS A 251 -0.14 -40.20 30.60
N ILE A 252 -0.38 -41.34 29.98
CA ILE A 252 0.56 -42.48 29.94
C ILE A 252 1.57 -42.28 28.81
N CYS A 253 2.87 -42.31 29.12
CA CYS A 253 3.94 -42.29 28.11
C CYS A 253 4.20 -43.70 27.58
N GLY A 254 4.43 -43.85 26.27
CA GLY A 254 4.78 -45.15 25.64
C GLY A 254 4.01 -45.46 24.35
N PRO A 255 3.95 -46.76 23.94
CA PRO A 255 3.39 -47.21 22.66
C PRO A 255 1.94 -46.75 22.44
N LYS A 256 1.13 -46.73 23.50
CA LYS A 256 -0.27 -46.31 23.48
C LYS A 256 -0.43 -44.84 23.07
N LYS A 257 0.41 -43.93 23.58
CA LYS A 257 0.36 -42.50 23.23
C LYS A 257 0.87 -42.24 21.81
N LYS A 258 1.84 -43.04 21.34
CA LYS A 258 2.29 -43.03 19.95
C LYS A 258 1.17 -43.46 19.00
N HIS A 259 0.46 -44.53 19.31
CA HIS A 259 -0.66 -45.02 18.51
C HIS A 259 -1.80 -43.99 18.43
N LEU A 260 -2.17 -43.34 19.55
CA LEU A 260 -3.17 -42.26 19.54
C LEU A 260 -2.73 -41.05 18.70
N ARG A 261 -1.44 -40.72 18.68
CA ARG A 261 -0.89 -39.69 17.79
C ARG A 261 -1.01 -40.10 16.32
N GLU A 262 -0.77 -41.36 15.99
CA GLU A 262 -0.92 -41.88 14.62
C GLU A 262 -2.37 -41.78 14.14
N HIS A 263 -3.35 -42.13 14.98
CA HIS A 263 -4.79 -41.95 14.69
C HIS A 263 -5.15 -40.49 14.42
N PHE A 264 -4.69 -39.58 15.28
CA PHE A 264 -4.88 -38.14 15.05
C PHE A 264 -4.25 -37.66 13.74
N VAL A 265 -3.00 -38.05 13.46
CA VAL A 265 -2.30 -37.66 12.23
C VAL A 265 -3.05 -38.16 10.99
N THR A 266 -3.57 -39.39 11.01
CA THR A 266 -4.39 -39.94 9.93
C THR A 266 -5.68 -39.14 9.75
N ALA A 267 -6.45 -38.92 10.83
CA ALA A 267 -7.69 -38.13 10.78
C ALA A 267 -7.46 -36.70 10.26
N ARG A 268 -6.38 -36.05 10.70
CA ARG A 268 -5.98 -34.72 10.21
C ARG A 268 -5.62 -34.76 8.72
N ASN A 269 -4.83 -35.74 8.28
CA ASN A 269 -4.43 -35.86 6.89
C ASN A 269 -5.63 -36.09 5.96
N ASP A 270 -6.60 -36.88 6.40
CA ASP A 270 -7.82 -37.15 5.63
C ASP A 270 -8.73 -35.92 5.58
N PHE A 271 -8.87 -35.18 6.69
CA PHE A 271 -9.50 -33.87 6.70
C PHE A 271 -8.80 -32.89 5.73
N ASP A 272 -7.47 -32.78 5.78
CA ASP A 272 -6.71 -31.87 4.91
C ASP A 272 -6.86 -32.22 3.42
N LYS A 273 -6.84 -33.52 3.08
CA LYS A 273 -7.11 -33.99 1.71
C LYS A 273 -8.52 -33.58 1.26
N LEU A 274 -9.53 -33.82 2.10
CA LEU A 274 -10.91 -33.47 1.80
C LEU A 274 -11.09 -31.95 1.66
N LEU A 275 -10.48 -31.16 2.55
CA LEU A 275 -10.51 -29.70 2.52
C LEU A 275 -9.91 -29.15 1.21
N ARG A 276 -8.77 -29.70 0.77
CA ARG A 276 -8.16 -29.34 -0.53
C ARG A 276 -9.09 -29.69 -1.69
N LYS A 277 -9.70 -30.89 -1.66
CA LYS A 277 -10.64 -31.35 -2.70
C LYS A 277 -11.86 -30.43 -2.81
N GLU A 278 -12.55 -30.14 -1.71
CA GLU A 278 -13.74 -29.29 -1.70
C GLU A 278 -13.44 -27.84 -2.07
N LYS A 279 -12.30 -27.30 -1.62
CA LYS A 279 -11.82 -25.98 -2.04
C LYS A 279 -11.58 -25.93 -3.56
N ARG A 280 -10.90 -26.93 -4.14
CA ARG A 280 -10.64 -27.02 -5.59
C ARG A 280 -11.96 -27.13 -6.38
N ASN A 281 -12.89 -27.96 -5.93
CA ASN A 281 -14.22 -28.11 -6.55
C ASN A 281 -14.99 -26.79 -6.57
N TYR A 282 -14.99 -26.05 -5.45
CA TYR A 282 -15.59 -24.72 -5.38
C TYR A 282 -14.92 -23.75 -6.35
N GLN A 283 -13.59 -23.71 -6.41
CA GLN A 283 -12.85 -22.84 -7.32
C GLN A 283 -13.14 -23.15 -8.80
N LEU A 284 -13.22 -24.44 -9.18
CA LEU A 284 -13.60 -24.85 -10.53
C LEU A 284 -15.02 -24.41 -10.89
N ARG A 285 -15.98 -24.50 -9.96
CA ARG A 285 -17.34 -23.98 -10.18
C ARG A 285 -17.34 -22.47 -10.40
N GLN A 286 -16.56 -21.73 -9.62
CA GLN A 286 -16.44 -20.27 -9.76
C GLN A 286 -15.79 -19.87 -11.09
N GLN A 287 -14.79 -20.61 -11.56
CA GLN A 287 -14.16 -20.39 -12.87
C GLN A 287 -15.15 -20.62 -13.99
N LYS A 288 -15.87 -21.75 -13.96
CA LYS A 288 -16.89 -22.08 -14.96
C LYS A 288 -18.00 -21.04 -15.01
N GLU A 289 -18.54 -20.63 -13.85
CA GLU A 289 -19.56 -19.60 -13.77
C GLU A 289 -19.08 -18.26 -14.34
N LEU A 290 -17.84 -17.84 -14.04
CA LEU A 290 -17.26 -16.63 -14.61
C LEU A 290 -17.09 -16.73 -16.14
N PHE A 291 -16.71 -17.90 -16.64
CA PHE A 291 -16.58 -18.17 -18.07
C PHE A 291 -17.94 -18.09 -18.77
N ASP A 292 -18.96 -18.75 -18.22
CA ASP A 292 -20.32 -18.75 -18.76
C ASP A 292 -20.88 -17.31 -18.77
N LEU A 293 -20.78 -16.58 -17.66
CA LEU A 293 -21.16 -15.17 -17.57
C LEU A 293 -20.38 -14.26 -18.53
N SER A 294 -19.14 -14.61 -18.86
CA SER A 294 -18.33 -13.80 -19.79
C SER A 294 -18.79 -13.92 -21.25
N LYS A 295 -19.47 -15.02 -21.59
CA LYS A 295 -20.02 -15.33 -22.92
C LYS A 295 -21.46 -14.86 -23.10
N GLU A 296 -22.19 -14.70 -22.01
CA GLU A 296 -23.53 -14.13 -22.05
C GLU A 296 -23.53 -12.68 -22.53
N SER A 297 -24.60 -12.26 -23.22
CA SER A 297 -24.76 -10.87 -23.66
C SER A 297 -24.94 -9.89 -22.49
N ASN A 298 -25.34 -10.37 -21.30
CA ASN A 298 -25.56 -9.54 -20.13
C ASN A 298 -24.25 -9.29 -19.34
N THR A 299 -23.50 -8.28 -19.79
CA THR A 299 -22.22 -7.89 -19.16
C THR A 299 -22.36 -7.43 -17.71
N ARG A 300 -23.54 -6.98 -17.24
CA ARG A 300 -23.72 -6.51 -15.85
C ARG A 300 -23.50 -7.62 -14.83
N ASP A 301 -23.95 -8.83 -15.13
CA ASP A 301 -23.94 -9.93 -14.17
C ASP A 301 -22.52 -10.46 -13.98
N PHE A 302 -21.73 -10.52 -15.05
CA PHE A 302 -20.29 -10.75 -15.02
C PHE A 302 -19.58 -9.74 -14.09
N TRP A 303 -19.79 -8.44 -14.31
CA TRP A 303 -19.15 -7.39 -13.50
C TRP A 303 -19.63 -7.39 -12.04
N ARG A 304 -20.92 -7.70 -11.80
CA ARG A 304 -21.47 -7.87 -10.46
C ARG A 304 -20.82 -9.04 -9.72
N LYS A 305 -20.56 -10.17 -10.41
CA LYS A 305 -19.94 -11.37 -9.83
C LYS A 305 -18.46 -11.16 -9.48
N ILE A 306 -17.70 -10.49 -10.35
CA ILE A 306 -16.32 -10.07 -10.04
C ILE A 306 -16.32 -9.21 -8.76
N GLY A 307 -17.38 -8.43 -8.57
CA GLY A 307 -17.62 -7.60 -7.40
C GLY A 307 -16.92 -6.26 -7.52
N LYS A 308 -17.28 -5.33 -6.62
CA LYS A 308 -16.73 -3.97 -6.60
C LYS A 308 -15.25 -3.99 -6.20
N LEU A 309 -14.37 -4.12 -7.20
CA LEU A 309 -12.92 -3.97 -7.09
C LEU A 309 -12.62 -2.50 -6.73
N GLY A 310 -12.12 -2.24 -5.53
CA GLY A 310 -11.83 -0.88 -5.03
C GLY A 310 -11.31 -0.89 -3.59
N ILE A 311 -10.81 0.25 -3.10
CA ILE A 311 -10.34 0.41 -1.71
C ILE A 311 -11.58 0.44 -0.79
N ALA A 312 -11.50 -0.17 0.40
CA ALA A 312 -12.62 -0.21 1.35
C ALA A 312 -13.12 1.16 1.82
N LYS A 313 -12.34 2.23 1.58
CA LYS A 313 -12.71 3.62 1.87
C LYS A 313 -13.59 4.21 0.78
N ASP A 314 -13.24 4.07 -0.49
CA ASP A 314 -14.04 4.54 -1.64
C ASP A 314 -15.44 3.89 -1.70
N ARG A 315 -15.61 2.76 -0.99
CA ARG A 315 -16.91 2.06 -0.82
C ARG A 315 -17.83 2.69 0.23
N ARG A 316 -17.32 3.59 1.07
CA ARG A 316 -18.11 4.30 2.10
C ARG A 316 -18.67 5.63 1.60
N ASP A 317 -18.10 6.14 0.52
CA ASP A 317 -18.63 7.32 -0.16
C ASP A 317 -19.91 6.88 -0.87
N LYS A 318 -21.06 7.15 -0.23
CA LYS A 318 -22.34 7.06 -0.91
C LYS A 318 -22.30 8.08 -2.03
N ILE A 319 -22.68 7.67 -3.24
CA ILE A 319 -23.04 8.59 -4.31
C ILE A 319 -24.02 9.59 -3.67
N PRO A 320 -23.72 10.89 -3.65
CA PRO A 320 -24.60 11.88 -3.05
C PRO A 320 -25.94 11.83 -3.80
N MET A 321 -26.96 11.24 -3.17
CA MET A 321 -28.33 11.26 -3.70
C MET A 321 -29.00 12.55 -3.26
N GLU A 322 -28.32 13.67 -3.49
CA GLU A 322 -28.79 14.99 -3.13
C GLU A 322 -28.31 16.02 -4.16
N VAL A 323 -29.21 16.92 -4.54
CA VAL A 323 -28.92 18.03 -5.46
C VAL A 323 -29.33 19.33 -4.81
N ARG A 324 -28.53 20.38 -5.02
CA ARG A 324 -28.90 21.73 -4.60
C ARG A 324 -29.78 22.33 -5.68
N LEU A 325 -31.02 22.65 -5.32
CA LEU A 325 -31.95 23.32 -6.20
C LEU A 325 -31.56 24.81 -6.33
N PRO A 326 -32.02 25.51 -7.38
CA PRO A 326 -31.70 26.93 -7.62
C PRO A 326 -32.07 27.86 -6.46
N ASN A 327 -33.05 27.48 -5.63
CA ASN A 327 -33.45 28.19 -4.42
C ASN A 327 -32.53 27.97 -3.21
N GLY A 328 -31.39 27.29 -3.39
CA GLY A 328 -30.40 27.01 -2.35
C GLY A 328 -30.70 25.80 -1.46
N ASN A 329 -31.92 25.24 -1.54
CA ASN A 329 -32.35 24.08 -0.77
C ASN A 329 -31.78 22.78 -1.35
N ILE A 330 -31.51 21.81 -0.47
CA ILE A 330 -31.00 20.50 -0.86
C ILE A 330 -32.19 19.53 -0.99
N SER A 331 -32.40 18.98 -2.19
CA SER A 331 -33.37 17.93 -2.44
C SER A 331 -32.70 16.56 -2.43
N LYS A 332 -33.31 15.60 -1.73
CA LYS A 332 -32.89 14.18 -1.66
C LYS A 332 -33.86 13.25 -2.40
N ASP A 333 -34.85 13.82 -3.07
CA ASP A 333 -35.82 13.04 -3.85
C ASP A 333 -35.12 12.43 -5.08
N ILE A 334 -35.30 11.13 -5.27
CA ILE A 334 -34.61 10.36 -6.32
C ILE A 334 -34.95 10.85 -7.72
N ASN A 335 -36.21 11.22 -7.97
CA ASN A 335 -36.64 11.67 -9.29
C ASN A 335 -36.10 13.07 -9.57
N VAL A 336 -36.09 13.94 -8.56
CA VAL A 336 -35.52 15.29 -8.67
C VAL A 336 -34.01 15.22 -8.92
N VAL A 337 -33.28 14.42 -8.13
CA VAL A 337 -31.83 14.22 -8.30
C VAL A 337 -31.52 13.68 -9.70
N TYR A 338 -32.28 12.69 -10.17
CA TYR A 338 -32.09 12.08 -11.48
C TYR A 338 -32.33 13.07 -12.62
N GLU A 339 -33.45 13.78 -12.63
CA GLU A 339 -33.77 14.75 -13.68
C GLU A 339 -32.80 15.95 -13.65
N THR A 340 -32.42 16.44 -12.46
CA THR A 340 -31.41 17.50 -12.35
C THR A 340 -30.08 17.03 -12.94
N TRP A 341 -29.58 15.84 -12.59
CA TRP A 341 -28.34 15.33 -13.18
C TRP A 341 -28.46 15.13 -14.68
N LYS A 342 -29.54 14.53 -15.15
CA LYS A 342 -29.78 14.32 -16.58
C LYS A 342 -29.73 15.64 -17.35
N ASN A 343 -30.45 16.66 -16.88
CA ASN A 343 -30.48 17.97 -17.53
C ASN A 343 -29.12 18.67 -17.47
N GLU A 344 -28.46 18.70 -16.32
CA GLU A 344 -27.13 19.30 -16.15
C GLU A 344 -26.08 18.64 -17.05
N TYR A 345 -26.06 17.30 -17.12
CA TYR A 345 -25.13 16.56 -17.99
C TYR A 345 -25.49 16.72 -19.47
N GLU A 346 -26.78 16.75 -19.81
CA GLU A 346 -27.26 17.00 -21.17
C GLU A 346 -26.83 18.39 -21.65
N HIS A 347 -26.96 19.42 -20.79
CA HIS A 347 -26.44 20.77 -21.07
C HIS A 347 -24.91 20.82 -21.16
N LEU A 348 -24.19 20.09 -20.30
CA LEU A 348 -22.72 20.04 -20.31
C LEU A 348 -22.13 19.46 -21.61
N PHE A 349 -22.86 18.55 -22.27
CA PHE A 349 -22.39 17.90 -23.50
C PHE A 349 -23.05 18.42 -24.79
N ASN A 350 -24.14 19.19 -24.69
CA ASN A 350 -24.89 19.74 -25.82
C ASN A 350 -25.06 21.27 -25.74
N THR A 351 -24.02 22.02 -25.36
CA THR A 351 -24.05 23.48 -25.49
C THR A 351 -24.05 23.86 -26.97
N SER A 352 -25.18 24.42 -27.43
CA SER A 352 -25.21 25.29 -28.60
C SER A 352 -24.29 26.48 -28.34
N ASP A 353 -23.50 26.81 -29.36
CA ASP A 353 -22.56 27.92 -29.51
C ASP A 353 -22.55 29.01 -28.42
N GLY A 354 -21.33 29.32 -27.95
CA GLY A 354 -21.12 30.22 -26.84
C GLY A 354 -21.51 31.67 -27.11
N GLU A 355 -22.32 32.20 -26.20
CA GLU A 355 -22.27 33.60 -25.78
C GLU A 355 -22.31 33.57 -24.24
N TYR A 356 -21.23 34.00 -23.59
CA TYR A 356 -21.35 34.41 -22.18
C TYR A 356 -22.24 35.65 -22.20
N ASP A 357 -23.37 35.62 -21.50
CA ASP A 357 -24.30 36.74 -21.53
C ASP A 357 -23.59 38.03 -21.05
N GLU A 358 -23.85 39.16 -21.72
CA GLU A 358 -23.25 40.47 -21.38
C GLU A 358 -23.55 40.87 -19.93
N GLY A 359 -24.64 40.39 -19.34
CA GLY A 359 -25.00 40.58 -17.94
C GLY A 359 -24.05 39.86 -16.97
N PHE A 360 -23.52 38.69 -17.32
CA PHE A 360 -22.53 37.97 -16.51
C PHE A 360 -21.18 38.70 -16.50
N LEU A 361 -20.76 39.24 -17.65
CA LEU A 361 -19.57 40.10 -17.72
C LEU A 361 -19.77 41.38 -16.90
N THR A 362 -20.95 42.01 -17.01
CA THR A 362 -21.29 43.22 -16.25
C THR A 362 -21.35 42.97 -14.73
N PHE A 363 -21.87 41.80 -14.31
CA PHE A 363 -21.93 41.38 -12.91
C PHE A 363 -20.53 41.20 -12.31
N ILE A 364 -19.62 40.55 -13.04
CA ILE A 364 -18.24 40.37 -12.58
C ILE A 364 -17.51 41.71 -12.50
N GLN A 365 -17.72 42.62 -13.45
CA GLN A 365 -17.14 43.97 -13.41
C GLN A 365 -17.61 44.76 -12.17
N GLN A 366 -18.91 44.70 -11.87
CA GLN A 366 -19.51 45.38 -10.72
C GLN A 366 -19.06 44.78 -9.37
N GLN A 367 -18.84 43.48 -9.28
CA GLN A 367 -18.30 42.87 -8.05
C GLN A 367 -16.86 43.30 -7.77
N VAL A 368 -16.02 43.39 -8.79
CA VAL A 368 -14.62 43.80 -8.63
C VAL A 368 -14.52 45.26 -8.17
N ASP A 369 -15.36 46.15 -8.70
CA ASP A 369 -15.39 47.56 -8.30
C ASP A 369 -16.01 47.76 -6.89
N HIS A 370 -17.01 46.95 -6.51
CA HIS A 370 -17.65 47.01 -5.19
C HIS A 370 -16.73 46.49 -4.06
N ASP A 371 -15.88 45.50 -4.34
CA ASP A 371 -14.93 44.96 -3.36
C ASP A 371 -13.71 45.87 -3.14
N LEU A 372 -13.37 46.73 -4.12
CA LEU A 372 -12.30 47.73 -3.97
C LEU A 372 -12.72 48.93 -3.12
N VAL A 373 -13.99 49.34 -3.18
CA VAL A 373 -14.52 50.49 -2.41
C VAL A 373 -14.82 50.11 -0.95
N ASN A 374 -15.37 48.92 -0.69
CA ASN A 374 -15.72 48.49 0.68
C ASN A 374 -14.53 48.15 1.58
N ASN A 375 -13.33 47.92 1.03
CA ASN A 375 -12.14 47.62 1.84
C ASN A 375 -11.47 48.87 2.44
N ILE A 376 -11.89 50.08 2.05
CA ILE A 376 -11.29 51.33 2.54
C ILE A 376 -12.11 51.94 3.70
N GLU A 377 -13.40 51.61 3.85
CA GLU A 377 -14.30 52.24 4.84
C GLU A 377 -14.79 51.33 5.98
N ASN A 378 -14.41 50.05 6.04
CA ASN A 378 -14.86 49.14 7.10
C ASN A 378 -14.03 49.25 8.39
N ASN A 379 -14.30 50.29 9.19
CA ASN A 379 -14.05 50.27 10.63
C ASN A 379 -15.08 49.32 11.28
N SER A 380 -14.76 48.04 11.36
CA SER A 380 -15.67 47.02 11.91
C SER A 380 -15.79 47.16 13.43
N ASP A 381 -16.80 47.88 13.91
CA ASP A 381 -17.15 47.99 15.34
C ASP A 381 -17.30 46.61 16.03
N THR A 382 -17.71 45.58 15.28
CA THR A 382 -17.80 44.18 15.75
C THR A 382 -16.46 43.49 16.01
N LEU A 383 -15.36 43.97 15.41
CA LEU A 383 -14.01 43.45 15.68
C LEU A 383 -13.31 44.22 16.80
N ASN A 384 -13.87 45.39 17.16
CA ASN A 384 -13.37 46.27 18.21
C ASN A 384 -14.11 46.11 19.54
N SER A 385 -15.05 45.17 19.64
CA SER A 385 -15.76 44.86 20.90
C SER A 385 -14.91 43.99 21.84
N ASP A 386 -15.05 44.20 23.15
CA ASP A 386 -14.42 43.35 24.17
C ASP A 386 -14.78 41.87 24.02
N ILE A 387 -13.84 40.99 24.36
CA ILE A 387 -14.07 39.54 24.42
C ILE A 387 -15.11 39.22 25.51
N SER A 388 -16.17 38.51 25.15
CA SER A 388 -17.19 38.06 26.09
C SER A 388 -16.94 36.63 26.60
N TYR A 389 -17.57 36.28 27.74
CA TYR A 389 -17.56 34.91 28.26
C TYR A 389 -18.13 33.92 27.22
N GLU A 390 -19.19 34.32 26.50
CA GLU A 390 -19.85 33.49 25.49
C GLU A 390 -18.92 33.18 24.29
N ASP A 391 -18.00 34.09 23.95
CA ASP A 391 -17.00 33.87 22.89
C ASP A 391 -16.01 32.77 23.27
N VAL A 392 -15.56 32.79 24.53
CA VAL A 392 -14.63 31.80 25.08
C VAL A 392 -15.33 30.45 25.23
N GLU A 393 -16.55 30.44 25.76
CA GLU A 393 -17.36 29.22 25.88
C GLU A 393 -17.57 28.56 24.52
N LYS A 394 -18.06 29.29 23.52
CA LYS A 394 -18.24 28.78 22.15
C LYS A 394 -16.95 28.23 21.58
N SER A 395 -15.82 28.89 21.83
CA SER A 395 -14.50 28.47 21.35
C SER A 395 -14.04 27.16 21.98
N VAL A 396 -14.17 27.02 23.30
CA VAL A 396 -13.82 25.80 24.05
C VAL A 396 -14.69 24.61 23.59
N TYR A 397 -15.99 24.79 23.43
CA TYR A 397 -16.90 23.72 23.01
C TYR A 397 -16.78 23.36 21.52
N ARG A 398 -16.33 24.29 20.66
CA ARG A 398 -15.99 24.01 19.25
C ARG A 398 -14.63 23.31 19.07
N ALA A 399 -13.75 23.35 20.08
CA ALA A 399 -12.44 22.71 20.01
C ALA A 399 -12.57 21.21 19.69
N LYS A 400 -11.78 20.74 18.70
CA LYS A 400 -11.82 19.35 18.24
C LYS A 400 -11.32 18.42 19.34
N LEU A 401 -12.16 17.47 19.73
CA LEU A 401 -11.80 16.42 20.68
C LEU A 401 -10.74 15.46 20.12
N ASN A 402 -10.08 14.74 21.03
CA ASN A 402 -9.09 13.71 20.75
C ASN A 402 -7.85 14.17 19.98
N LYS A 403 -7.56 15.47 20.03
CA LYS A 403 -6.32 16.04 19.50
C LYS A 403 -5.16 15.82 20.45
N SER A 404 -3.95 15.97 19.91
CA SER A 404 -2.74 15.99 20.73
C SER A 404 -2.74 17.27 21.56
N THR A 405 -2.28 17.16 22.80
CA THR A 405 -2.13 18.29 23.71
C THR A 405 -0.93 19.15 23.33
N GLY A 406 -0.90 20.39 23.81
CA GLY A 406 0.27 21.27 23.74
C GLY A 406 1.34 20.87 24.75
N LEU A 407 2.31 21.76 24.97
CA LEU A 407 3.33 21.62 26.01
C LEU A 407 2.72 21.62 27.42
N ASP A 408 1.57 22.28 27.57
CA ASP A 408 0.74 22.27 28.77
C ASP A 408 0.07 20.92 29.04
N GLN A 409 0.07 19.97 28.10
CA GLN A 409 -0.58 18.67 28.26
C GLN A 409 -2.10 18.73 28.55
N ILE A 410 -2.75 19.88 28.31
CA ILE A 410 -4.18 20.07 28.54
C ILE A 410 -4.97 19.61 27.30
N CYS A 411 -5.80 18.59 27.48
CA CYS A 411 -6.74 18.14 26.45
C CYS A 411 -7.97 19.05 26.39
N ALA A 412 -8.52 19.28 25.19
CA ALA A 412 -9.77 20.03 25.02
C ALA A 412 -10.95 19.41 25.79
N GLU A 413 -10.92 18.10 26.02
CA GLU A 413 -11.88 17.36 26.84
C GLU A 413 -11.95 17.88 28.29
N PHE A 414 -10.81 18.25 28.90
CA PHE A 414 -10.78 18.72 30.29
C PHE A 414 -11.29 20.15 30.44
N LEU A 415 -11.21 20.96 29.37
CA LEU A 415 -11.62 22.35 29.38
C LEU A 415 -13.14 22.53 29.28
N ARG A 416 -13.88 21.48 28.90
CA ARG A 416 -15.34 21.52 28.70
C ARG A 416 -16.12 21.43 30.01
N ASN A 417 -15.89 22.38 30.91
CA ASN A 417 -16.67 22.58 32.12
C ASN A 417 -16.69 24.08 32.47
N ASN A 418 -17.73 24.53 33.18
CA ASN A 418 -17.94 25.95 33.46
C ASN A 418 -16.79 26.57 34.26
N SER A 419 -16.21 25.83 35.21
CA SER A 419 -15.08 26.30 36.02
C SER A 419 -13.85 26.61 35.17
N CYS A 420 -13.49 25.73 34.24
CA CYS A 420 -12.38 25.95 33.30
C CYS A 420 -12.68 27.06 32.30
N VAL A 421 -13.92 27.16 31.80
CA VAL A 421 -14.32 28.24 30.88
C VAL A 421 -14.21 29.59 31.57
N ASP A 422 -14.62 29.71 32.84
CA ASP A 422 -14.50 30.95 33.61
C ASP A 422 -13.03 31.35 33.83
N MET A 423 -12.17 30.39 34.22
CA MET A 423 -10.74 30.64 34.39
C MET A 423 -10.06 31.05 33.08
N ILE A 424 -10.37 30.37 31.97
CA ILE A 424 -9.83 30.72 30.65
C ILE A 424 -10.34 32.08 30.21
N PHE A 425 -11.62 32.39 30.43
CA PHE A 425 -12.19 33.69 30.08
C PHE A 425 -11.44 34.82 30.77
N ARG A 426 -11.16 34.70 32.06
CA ARG A 426 -10.41 35.72 32.80
C ARG A 426 -8.97 35.88 32.32
N ILE A 427 -8.28 34.76 32.02
CA ILE A 427 -6.92 34.77 31.46
C ILE A 427 -6.91 35.41 30.06
N VAL A 428 -7.86 35.05 29.20
CA VAL A 428 -7.99 35.58 27.83
C VAL A 428 -8.37 37.06 27.85
N LYS A 429 -9.30 37.46 28.71
CA LYS A 429 -9.69 38.87 28.87
C LYS A 429 -8.51 39.71 29.33
N PHE A 430 -7.78 39.27 30.36
CA PHE A 430 -6.57 39.96 30.79
C PHE A 430 -5.53 40.05 29.66
N ALA A 431 -5.32 38.94 28.93
CA ALA A 431 -4.36 38.91 27.84
C ALA A 431 -4.74 39.83 26.67
N PHE A 432 -6.03 39.96 26.40
CA PHE A 432 -6.57 40.86 25.39
C PHE A 432 -6.43 42.33 25.81
N ASP A 433 -6.84 42.66 27.04
CA ASP A 433 -6.84 44.03 27.57
C ASP A 433 -5.40 44.58 27.74
N ASN A 434 -4.41 43.72 28.03
CA ASN A 434 -3.02 44.12 28.32
C ASN A 434 -2.01 43.75 27.22
N GLY A 435 -2.41 43.02 26.18
CA GLY A 435 -1.51 42.58 25.11
C GLY A 435 -0.44 41.57 25.57
N VAL A 436 -0.69 40.82 26.63
CA VAL A 436 0.26 39.87 27.24
C VAL A 436 -0.34 38.47 27.30
N VAL A 437 0.31 37.47 26.73
CA VAL A 437 -0.12 36.07 26.76
C VAL A 437 0.81 35.21 27.63
N PRO A 438 0.34 34.07 28.16
CA PRO A 438 1.23 33.09 28.80
C PRO A 438 2.38 32.69 27.88
N GLU A 439 3.59 32.58 28.42
CA GLU A 439 4.80 32.24 27.66
C GLU A 439 4.69 30.87 27.00
N THR A 440 3.94 29.93 27.59
CA THR A 440 3.63 28.63 27.00
C THR A 440 2.85 28.74 25.68
N TRP A 441 2.07 29.81 25.47
CA TRP A 441 1.33 30.03 24.22
C TRP A 441 2.24 30.49 23.08
N ASN A 442 3.41 31.06 23.40
CA ASN A 442 4.44 31.41 22.42
C ASN A 442 5.24 30.19 21.94
N GLN A 443 5.01 29.02 22.53
CA GLN A 443 5.76 27.80 22.24
C GLN A 443 4.88 26.81 21.46
N ILE A 444 5.38 26.32 20.32
CA ILE A 444 4.68 25.35 19.49
C ILE A 444 5.40 24.01 19.45
N LEU A 445 4.68 22.93 19.76
CA LEU A 445 5.17 21.57 19.57
C LEU A 445 4.90 21.14 18.12
N ILE A 446 5.91 21.30 17.26
CA ILE A 446 5.85 20.79 15.89
C ILE A 446 6.26 19.32 15.89
N ASN A 447 5.28 18.42 15.78
CA ASN A 447 5.55 17.04 15.43
C ASN A 447 5.40 16.90 13.89
N PRO A 448 6.51 16.83 13.12
CA PRO A 448 6.43 16.77 11.67
C PRO A 448 5.84 15.42 11.23
N ILE A 449 4.53 15.42 10.97
CA ILE A 449 3.85 14.33 10.29
C ILE A 449 3.91 14.64 8.79
N LEU A 450 4.75 13.92 8.06
CA LEU A 450 4.78 13.97 6.60
C LEU A 450 3.40 13.55 6.06
N LYS A 451 2.61 14.51 5.58
CA LYS A 451 1.43 14.22 4.77
C LYS A 451 1.91 13.73 3.41
N PRO A 452 1.55 12.53 2.96
CA PRO A 452 2.17 11.91 1.78
C PRO A 452 1.89 12.61 0.43
N ASP A 453 1.00 13.61 0.36
CA ASP A 453 0.39 14.03 -0.91
C ASP A 453 0.26 15.56 -1.13
N LYS A 454 1.03 16.41 -0.43
CA LYS A 454 1.06 17.85 -0.74
C LYS A 454 2.48 18.33 -1.05
N ASP A 455 2.94 18.01 -2.25
CA ASP A 455 3.97 18.82 -2.89
C ASP A 455 3.29 19.88 -3.76
N ASN A 456 3.65 21.14 -3.55
CA ASN A 456 3.31 22.25 -4.44
C ASN A 456 4.13 22.11 -5.73
N HIS A 457 3.57 21.46 -6.76
CA HIS A 457 4.15 21.44 -8.09
C HIS A 457 3.29 22.29 -9.03
N GLU A 458 3.60 23.59 -9.12
CA GLU A 458 3.05 24.51 -10.14
C GLU A 458 3.59 24.21 -11.56
N HIS A 459 4.38 23.14 -11.73
CA HIS A 459 4.94 22.73 -13.01
C HIS A 459 4.54 21.29 -13.35
N LEU A 460 4.14 21.09 -14.61
CA LEU A 460 3.73 19.82 -15.17
C LEU A 460 4.92 18.84 -15.29
N ASP A 461 5.24 18.09 -14.24
CA ASP A 461 6.28 17.04 -14.27
C ASP A 461 5.70 15.67 -14.67
N TRP A 462 6.01 15.25 -15.89
CA TRP A 462 5.60 13.92 -16.39
C TRP A 462 6.18 12.75 -15.59
N LYS A 463 7.33 12.91 -14.91
CA LYS A 463 7.87 11.83 -14.06
C LYS A 463 6.96 11.57 -12.87
N PHE A 464 6.43 12.63 -12.25
CA PHE A 464 5.44 12.54 -11.18
C PHE A 464 4.16 11.86 -11.68
N THR A 465 3.59 12.34 -12.79
CA THR A 465 2.37 11.76 -13.39
C THR A 465 2.53 10.27 -13.66
N VAL A 466 3.63 9.86 -14.30
CA VAL A 466 3.91 8.45 -14.60
C VAL A 466 4.08 7.63 -13.32
N ARG A 467 4.69 8.20 -12.28
CA ARG A 467 4.84 7.53 -10.97
C ARG A 467 3.48 7.25 -10.32
N GLU A 468 2.57 8.23 -10.33
CA GLU A 468 1.24 8.09 -9.74
C GLU A 468 0.33 7.16 -10.55
N VAL A 469 0.39 7.24 -11.88
CA VAL A 469 -0.26 6.28 -12.79
C VAL A 469 0.20 4.86 -12.49
N ARG A 470 1.52 4.64 -12.38
CA ARG A 470 2.10 3.33 -12.06
C ARG A 470 1.61 2.79 -10.72
N LYS A 471 1.60 3.63 -9.67
CA LYS A 471 1.10 3.25 -8.32
C LYS A 471 -0.36 2.85 -8.38
N SER A 472 -1.19 3.63 -9.06
CA SER A 472 -2.63 3.36 -9.21
C SER A 472 -2.90 2.09 -10.01
N ALA A 473 -2.19 1.90 -11.13
CA ALA A 473 -2.28 0.66 -11.91
C ALA A 473 -1.80 -0.57 -11.12
N SER A 474 -0.77 -0.41 -10.28
CA SER A 474 -0.30 -1.49 -9.40
C SER A 474 -1.36 -1.89 -8.37
N ARG A 475 -2.08 -0.92 -7.79
CA ARG A 475 -3.21 -1.20 -6.88
C ARG A 475 -4.35 -1.94 -7.59
N ALA A 476 -4.69 -1.51 -8.81
CA ALA A 476 -5.69 -2.19 -9.63
C ALA A 476 -5.27 -3.63 -9.96
N LEU A 477 -4.00 -3.85 -10.32
CA LEU A 477 -3.44 -5.17 -10.58
C LEU A 477 -3.47 -6.05 -9.33
N SER A 478 -3.13 -5.52 -8.16
CA SER A 478 -3.23 -6.27 -6.90
C SER A 478 -4.66 -6.73 -6.62
N ALA A 479 -5.65 -5.86 -6.84
CA ALA A 479 -7.05 -6.22 -6.67
C ALA A 479 -7.50 -7.32 -7.64
N LEU A 480 -7.09 -7.24 -8.92
CA LEU A 480 -7.30 -8.29 -9.91
C LEU A 480 -6.64 -9.61 -9.48
N TYR A 481 -5.37 -9.56 -9.04
CA TYR A 481 -4.63 -10.74 -8.62
C TYR A 481 -5.24 -11.42 -7.38
N THR A 482 -5.70 -10.65 -6.39
CA THR A 482 -6.42 -11.22 -5.24
C THR A 482 -7.66 -12.00 -5.68
N LYS A 483 -8.42 -11.49 -6.66
CA LYS A 483 -9.57 -12.20 -7.22
C LYS A 483 -9.16 -13.43 -8.02
N PHE A 484 -8.10 -13.32 -8.82
CA PHE A 484 -7.52 -14.44 -9.54
C PHE A 484 -7.19 -15.61 -8.59
N ILE A 485 -6.48 -15.35 -7.50
CA ILE A 485 -6.15 -16.38 -6.50
C ILE A 485 -7.38 -16.90 -5.76
N ALA A 486 -8.33 -16.03 -5.39
CA ALA A 486 -9.57 -16.46 -4.73
C ALA A 486 -10.39 -17.43 -5.60
N CYS A 487 -10.39 -17.23 -6.92
CA CYS A 487 -11.02 -18.11 -7.90
C CYS A 487 -10.18 -19.37 -8.21
N GLY A 488 -8.97 -19.48 -7.67
CA GLY A 488 -8.06 -20.59 -7.99
C GLY A 488 -7.44 -20.48 -9.39
N GLY A 489 -7.22 -19.27 -9.85
CA GLY A 489 -6.89 -18.94 -11.23
C GLY A 489 -8.11 -18.51 -12.04
N MET A 490 -7.87 -18.16 -13.29
CA MET A 490 -8.88 -17.78 -14.28
C MET A 490 -8.43 -18.26 -15.66
N ASP A 491 -9.38 -18.43 -16.59
CA ASP A 491 -9.06 -18.62 -18.00
C ASP A 491 -8.37 -17.40 -18.58
N PHE A 492 -7.53 -17.62 -19.60
CA PHE A 492 -6.74 -16.56 -20.24
C PHE A 492 -7.62 -15.42 -20.75
N ASP A 493 -8.67 -15.74 -21.49
CA ASP A 493 -9.54 -14.73 -22.11
C ASP A 493 -10.26 -13.88 -21.02
N ILE A 494 -10.61 -14.49 -19.89
CA ILE A 494 -11.23 -13.76 -18.75
C ILE A 494 -10.19 -12.86 -18.09
N TYR A 495 -8.99 -13.38 -17.82
CA TYR A 495 -7.92 -12.61 -17.17
C TYR A 495 -7.47 -11.43 -18.04
N GLU A 496 -7.31 -11.67 -19.34
CA GLU A 496 -6.99 -10.64 -20.33
C GLU A 496 -8.09 -9.57 -20.37
N LYS A 497 -9.36 -9.97 -20.49
CA LYS A 497 -10.50 -9.04 -20.44
C LYS A 497 -10.49 -8.20 -19.16
N LEU A 498 -10.23 -8.82 -18.00
CA LEU A 498 -10.17 -8.08 -16.73
C LEU A 498 -8.97 -7.13 -16.66
N TYR A 499 -7.79 -7.55 -17.12
CA TYR A 499 -6.61 -6.69 -17.18
C TYR A 499 -6.86 -5.47 -18.09
N GLU A 500 -7.42 -5.69 -19.28
CA GLU A 500 -7.70 -4.65 -20.27
C GLU A 500 -8.74 -3.63 -19.81
N ASN A 501 -9.67 -4.03 -18.94
CA ASN A 501 -10.74 -3.17 -18.44
C ASN A 501 -10.45 -2.54 -17.07
N LEU A 502 -9.52 -3.09 -16.27
CA LEU A 502 -9.26 -2.61 -14.91
C LEU A 502 -7.88 -1.97 -14.74
N VAL A 503 -6.85 -2.55 -15.36
CA VAL A 503 -5.45 -2.15 -15.13
C VAL A 503 -4.96 -1.28 -16.28
N GLN A 504 -5.20 -1.72 -17.52
CA GLN A 504 -4.76 -1.01 -18.72
C GLN A 504 -5.31 0.42 -18.83
N PRO A 505 -6.59 0.73 -18.53
CA PRO A 505 -7.09 2.10 -18.64
C PRO A 505 -6.36 3.05 -17.69
N VAL A 506 -5.97 2.54 -16.50
CA VAL A 506 -5.16 3.32 -15.55
C VAL A 506 -3.76 3.56 -16.11
N LEU A 507 -3.12 2.54 -16.70
CA LEU A 507 -1.78 2.67 -17.32
C LEU A 507 -1.74 3.65 -18.50
N LEU A 508 -2.83 3.74 -19.26
CA LEU A 508 -2.94 4.57 -20.45
C LEU A 508 -3.57 5.94 -20.16
N TYR A 509 -3.86 6.25 -18.90
CA TYR A 509 -4.52 7.50 -18.54
C TYR A 509 -3.70 8.73 -18.99
N GLY A 510 -4.28 9.53 -19.88
CA GLY A 510 -3.64 10.72 -20.46
C GLY A 510 -2.45 10.44 -21.38
N SER A 511 -2.16 9.17 -21.72
CA SER A 511 -0.97 8.83 -22.52
C SER A 511 -1.01 9.35 -23.95
N SER A 512 -2.18 9.77 -24.43
CA SER A 512 -2.30 10.48 -25.71
C SER A 512 -1.49 11.78 -25.78
N ILE A 513 -1.23 12.41 -24.62
CA ILE A 513 -0.49 13.67 -24.51
C ILE A 513 0.99 13.41 -24.23
N TRP A 514 1.30 12.64 -23.19
CA TRP A 514 2.68 12.43 -22.70
C TRP A 514 3.33 11.13 -23.21
N GLY A 515 2.55 10.20 -23.75
CA GLY A 515 2.98 8.84 -24.11
C GLY A 515 3.89 8.74 -25.33
N ILE A 516 4.31 9.85 -25.93
CA ILE A 516 5.38 9.89 -26.94
C ILE A 516 6.73 9.54 -26.29
N SER A 517 6.95 9.97 -25.05
CA SER A 517 8.17 9.70 -24.29
C SER A 517 8.22 8.24 -23.80
N GLU A 518 9.42 7.68 -23.63
CA GLU A 518 9.58 6.31 -23.13
C GLU A 518 9.58 6.28 -21.59
N HIS A 519 8.74 5.43 -21.01
CA HIS A 519 8.58 5.30 -19.56
C HIS A 519 8.58 3.82 -19.15
N LYS A 520 9.78 3.20 -19.16
CA LYS A 520 9.99 1.76 -18.90
C LYS A 520 9.37 1.27 -17.57
N GLN A 521 9.22 2.14 -16.59
CA GLN A 521 8.60 1.80 -15.30
C GLN A 521 7.13 1.36 -15.40
N LEU A 522 6.40 1.74 -16.47
CA LEU A 522 5.02 1.30 -16.68
C LEU A 522 4.94 -0.15 -17.17
N GLU A 523 5.92 -0.61 -17.96
CA GLU A 523 6.01 -2.01 -18.40
C GLU A 523 6.14 -2.97 -17.23
N THR A 524 6.68 -2.53 -16.09
CA THR A 524 6.81 -3.37 -14.89
C THR A 524 5.48 -3.88 -14.38
N VAL A 525 4.39 -3.10 -14.54
CA VAL A 525 3.04 -3.51 -14.13
C VAL A 525 2.52 -4.61 -15.05
N GLN A 526 2.65 -4.43 -16.37
CA GLN A 526 2.26 -5.45 -17.35
C GLN A 526 3.06 -6.74 -17.17
N ASN A 527 4.38 -6.63 -17.01
CA ASN A 527 5.26 -7.77 -16.81
C ASN A 527 4.93 -8.55 -15.52
N ARG A 528 4.47 -7.89 -14.46
CA ARG A 528 3.95 -8.55 -13.26
C ARG A 528 2.63 -9.25 -13.53
N ALA A 529 1.71 -8.61 -14.24
CA ALA A 529 0.43 -9.21 -14.61
C ALA A 529 0.63 -10.49 -15.44
N CYS A 530 1.58 -10.49 -16.39
CA CYS A 530 1.93 -11.68 -17.16
C CYS A 530 2.48 -12.81 -16.27
N ARG A 531 3.39 -12.50 -15.33
CA ARG A 531 3.94 -13.50 -14.40
C ARG A 531 2.86 -14.13 -13.52
N TYR A 532 1.98 -13.30 -12.96
CA TYR A 532 0.88 -13.76 -12.11
C TYR A 532 -0.02 -14.76 -12.83
N PHE A 533 -0.34 -14.50 -14.10
CA PHE A 533 -1.16 -15.42 -14.87
C PHE A 533 -0.45 -16.74 -15.21
N LEU A 534 0.82 -16.64 -15.63
CA LEU A 534 1.61 -17.80 -16.04
C LEU A 534 2.06 -18.67 -14.86
N GLY A 535 2.06 -18.13 -13.64
CA GLY A 535 2.74 -18.77 -12.50
C GLY A 535 4.26 -18.72 -12.64
N ALA A 536 4.79 -17.73 -13.38
CA ALA A 536 6.22 -17.62 -13.65
C ALA A 536 6.96 -16.94 -12.48
N PHE A 537 8.19 -17.40 -12.20
CA PHE A 537 9.03 -16.86 -11.14
C PHE A 537 9.37 -15.37 -11.34
N LYS A 538 9.72 -14.70 -10.23
CA LYS A 538 10.14 -13.29 -10.24
C LYS A 538 11.30 -13.04 -11.23
N ASN A 539 12.21 -14.00 -11.34
CA ASN A 539 13.41 -13.93 -12.19
C ASN A 539 13.19 -14.37 -13.64
N SER A 540 11.99 -14.84 -14.02
CA SER A 540 11.71 -15.20 -15.41
C SER A 540 11.88 -13.99 -16.33
N THR A 541 12.55 -14.20 -17.46
CA THR A 541 12.86 -13.14 -18.43
C THR A 541 11.59 -12.49 -18.95
N ASN A 542 11.51 -11.15 -18.90
CA ASN A 542 10.34 -10.39 -19.38
C ASN A 542 9.97 -10.73 -20.83
N LEU A 543 10.98 -10.96 -21.70
CA LEU A 543 10.78 -11.35 -23.10
C LEU A 543 10.04 -12.69 -23.24
N ALA A 544 10.40 -13.70 -22.45
CA ALA A 544 9.74 -15.01 -22.50
C ALA A 544 8.30 -14.93 -21.98
N VAL A 545 8.13 -14.31 -20.81
CA VAL A 545 6.83 -14.08 -20.18
C VAL A 545 5.88 -13.31 -21.10
N ARG A 546 6.37 -12.24 -21.75
CA ARG A 546 5.58 -11.50 -22.75
C ARG A 546 5.28 -12.33 -23.99
N GLY A 547 6.26 -13.10 -24.46
CA GLY A 547 6.12 -13.98 -25.61
C GLY A 547 5.03 -15.02 -25.43
N ASP A 548 4.96 -15.65 -24.26
CA ASP A 548 3.93 -16.65 -23.95
C ASP A 548 2.53 -16.04 -23.76
N MET A 549 2.45 -14.82 -23.21
CA MET A 549 1.17 -14.09 -23.13
C MET A 549 0.70 -13.59 -24.48
N GLY A 550 1.62 -13.20 -25.37
CA GLY A 550 1.31 -12.58 -26.66
C GLY A 550 0.85 -11.13 -26.56
N TRP A 551 1.08 -10.46 -25.43
CA TRP A 551 0.67 -9.09 -25.21
C TRP A 551 1.61 -8.08 -25.86
N THR A 552 1.04 -7.05 -26.49
CA THR A 552 1.79 -5.88 -26.97
C THR A 552 2.30 -5.05 -25.79
N THR A 553 3.44 -4.38 -25.99
CA THR A 553 4.01 -3.51 -24.95
C THR A 553 3.07 -2.37 -24.57
N VAL A 554 3.13 -1.92 -23.31
CA VAL A 554 2.44 -0.70 -22.86
C VAL A 554 2.87 0.48 -23.72
N LYS A 555 4.14 0.56 -24.12
CA LYS A 555 4.62 1.62 -25.02
C LYS A 555 3.90 1.62 -26.38
N THR A 556 3.68 0.46 -26.98
CA THR A 556 2.93 0.35 -28.23
C THR A 556 1.49 0.81 -28.05
N LYS A 557 0.84 0.44 -26.93
CA LYS A 557 -0.51 0.91 -26.58
C LYS A 557 -0.55 2.43 -26.37
N GLN A 558 0.46 3.03 -25.76
CA GLN A 558 0.57 4.49 -25.62
C GLN A 558 0.70 5.19 -26.98
N ASN A 559 1.53 4.67 -27.87
CA ASN A 559 1.68 5.22 -29.23
C ASN A 559 0.36 5.17 -30.01
N ILE A 560 -0.44 4.11 -29.83
CA ILE A 560 -1.79 4.00 -30.40
C ILE A 560 -2.69 5.13 -29.88
N GLU A 561 -2.67 5.41 -28.58
CA GLU A 561 -3.48 6.50 -27.99
C GLU A 561 -3.01 7.89 -28.43
N VAL A 562 -1.71 8.09 -28.65
CA VAL A 562 -1.16 9.31 -29.27
C VAL A 562 -1.69 9.47 -30.69
N MET A 563 -1.65 8.42 -31.51
CA MET A 563 -2.15 8.46 -32.89
C MET A 563 -3.67 8.66 -32.94
N ARG A 564 -4.42 8.05 -32.00
CA ARG A 564 -5.87 8.27 -31.85
C ARG A 564 -6.18 9.75 -31.65
N LEU A 565 -5.48 10.41 -30.71
CA LEU A 565 -5.67 11.83 -30.46
C LEU A 565 -5.26 12.65 -31.68
N PHE A 566 -4.11 12.34 -32.31
CA PHE A 566 -3.63 13.06 -33.47
C PHE A 566 -4.63 13.03 -34.63
N PHE A 567 -5.15 11.85 -35.00
CA PHE A 567 -6.14 11.75 -36.08
C PHE A 567 -7.47 12.41 -35.71
N LYS A 568 -7.87 12.38 -34.42
CA LYS A 568 -9.04 13.12 -33.95
C LYS A 568 -8.85 14.63 -34.15
N LEU A 569 -7.75 15.19 -33.63
CA LEU A 569 -7.43 16.62 -33.78
C LEU A 569 -7.29 17.03 -35.25
N SER A 570 -6.79 16.15 -36.11
CA SER A 570 -6.63 16.41 -37.54
C SER A 570 -7.96 16.53 -38.30
N ASN A 571 -9.05 15.97 -37.76
CA ASN A 571 -10.36 15.91 -38.39
C ASN A 571 -11.44 16.72 -37.63
N LEU A 572 -11.06 17.51 -36.62
CA LEU A 572 -11.97 18.46 -35.97
C LEU A 572 -12.17 19.70 -36.86
N GLU A 573 -13.33 20.32 -36.74
CA GLU A 573 -13.65 21.62 -37.35
C GLU A 573 -12.78 22.74 -36.77
N ASP A 574 -12.45 23.74 -37.60
CA ASP A 574 -11.43 24.75 -37.31
C ASP A 574 -11.87 25.81 -36.27
N ASP A 575 -13.16 25.91 -36.01
CA ASP A 575 -13.81 26.73 -34.98
C ASP A 575 -13.58 26.17 -33.55
N ARG A 576 -13.27 24.87 -33.43
CA ARG A 576 -13.02 24.24 -32.13
C ARG A 576 -11.68 24.72 -31.56
N ILE A 577 -11.70 25.30 -30.36
CA ILE A 577 -10.50 25.76 -29.63
C ILE A 577 -9.35 24.71 -29.65
N VAL A 578 -9.67 23.43 -29.45
CA VAL A 578 -8.67 22.35 -29.43
C VAL A 578 -7.99 22.17 -30.79
N ARG A 579 -8.73 22.37 -31.88
CA ARG A 579 -8.21 22.37 -33.26
C ARG A 579 -7.34 23.60 -33.49
N THR A 580 -7.79 24.79 -33.09
CA THR A 580 -7.00 26.03 -33.18
C THR A 580 -5.67 25.94 -32.43
N ILE A 581 -5.68 25.38 -31.22
CA ILE A 581 -4.47 25.09 -30.43
C ILE A 581 -3.56 24.10 -31.17
N HIS A 582 -4.14 23.05 -31.76
CA HIS A 582 -3.37 22.08 -32.54
C HIS A 582 -2.68 22.72 -33.74
N GLU A 583 -3.40 23.54 -34.51
CA GLU A 583 -2.86 24.28 -35.66
C GLU A 583 -1.74 25.24 -35.22
N THR A 584 -1.96 25.98 -34.14
CA THR A 584 -0.93 26.87 -33.57
C THR A 584 0.30 26.09 -33.13
N SER A 585 0.12 24.87 -32.59
CA SER A 585 1.23 24.01 -32.19
C SER A 585 2.12 23.58 -33.36
N LYS A 586 1.62 23.58 -34.61
CA LYS A 586 2.42 23.28 -35.81
C LYS A 586 3.49 24.34 -36.06
N THR A 587 3.24 25.58 -35.66
CA THR A 587 4.18 26.70 -35.83
C THR A 587 5.35 26.66 -34.84
N LYS A 588 5.23 25.90 -33.74
CA LYS A 588 6.23 25.83 -32.67
C LYS A 588 7.28 24.75 -32.94
N GLN A 589 8.55 25.07 -32.73
CA GLN A 589 9.64 24.10 -32.80
C GLN A 589 9.53 23.07 -31.65
N ARG A 590 9.83 21.80 -31.94
CA ARG A 590 9.77 20.67 -30.96
C ARG A 590 8.40 20.49 -30.29
N SER A 591 7.32 20.94 -30.93
CA SER A 591 5.95 20.78 -30.46
C SER A 591 5.54 19.31 -30.36
N TRP A 592 4.43 19.05 -29.66
CA TRP A 592 3.80 17.72 -29.65
C TRP A 592 3.52 17.24 -31.08
N HIS A 593 2.97 18.09 -31.95
CA HIS A 593 2.72 17.78 -33.37
C HIS A 593 4.00 17.31 -34.09
N SER A 594 5.11 18.05 -33.97
CA SER A 594 6.38 17.67 -34.62
C SER A 594 6.91 16.30 -34.14
N ARG A 595 6.70 15.97 -32.86
CA ARG A 595 7.08 14.67 -32.29
C ARG A 595 6.17 13.52 -32.74
N VAL A 596 4.87 13.78 -32.93
CA VAL A 596 3.95 12.79 -33.51
C VAL A 596 4.30 12.52 -34.98
N LEU A 597 4.63 13.56 -35.76
CA LEU A 597 5.11 13.36 -37.14
C LEU A 597 6.39 12.52 -37.18
N ALA A 598 7.33 12.74 -36.26
CA ALA A 598 8.52 11.91 -36.14
C ALA A 598 8.18 10.44 -35.82
N LEU A 599 7.20 10.19 -34.95
CA LEU A 599 6.70 8.85 -34.66
C LEU A 599 6.06 8.21 -35.91
N LEU A 600 5.20 8.94 -36.63
CA LEU A 600 4.55 8.47 -37.86
C LEU A 600 5.59 8.13 -38.95
N ARG A 601 6.62 8.96 -39.11
CA ARG A 601 7.72 8.69 -40.06
C ARG A 601 8.52 7.44 -39.65
N LYS A 602 8.91 7.35 -38.38
CA LYS A 602 9.65 6.20 -37.83
C LYS A 602 8.87 4.89 -37.97
N SER A 603 7.54 4.94 -37.90
CA SER A 603 6.65 3.79 -38.07
C SER A 603 6.17 3.58 -39.50
N GLU A 604 6.64 4.36 -40.48
CA GLU A 604 6.22 4.32 -41.90
C GLU A 604 4.71 4.55 -42.12
N LEU A 605 4.07 5.33 -41.24
CA LEU A 605 2.64 5.61 -41.23
C LEU A 605 2.30 7.05 -41.67
N ASN A 606 3.29 7.82 -42.14
CA ASN A 606 3.10 9.22 -42.54
C ASN A 606 2.07 9.40 -43.67
N PHE A 607 1.91 8.40 -44.55
CA PHE A 607 0.92 8.41 -45.63
C PHE A 607 -0.53 8.50 -45.12
N LEU A 608 -0.81 8.04 -43.90
CA LEU A 608 -2.17 8.08 -43.32
C LEU A 608 -2.67 9.50 -43.08
N ILE A 609 -1.78 10.49 -43.00
CA ILE A 609 -2.16 11.90 -42.79
C ILE A 609 -3.06 12.36 -43.93
N ASN A 610 -2.62 12.14 -45.18
CA ASN A 610 -3.28 12.63 -46.39
C ASN A 610 -4.28 11.64 -46.98
N LEU A 611 -4.36 10.42 -46.44
CA LEU A 611 -5.27 9.40 -46.94
C LEU A 611 -6.72 9.77 -46.62
N ASN A 612 -7.59 9.82 -47.64
CA ASN A 612 -9.00 10.16 -47.48
C ASN A 612 -9.83 8.94 -47.02
N ILE A 613 -9.68 8.60 -45.74
CA ILE A 613 -10.42 7.53 -45.06
C ILE A 613 -10.82 7.98 -43.65
N THR A 614 -11.76 7.28 -43.03
CA THR A 614 -12.25 7.62 -41.69
C THR A 614 -11.16 7.51 -40.62
N THR A 615 -11.25 8.32 -39.55
CA THR A 615 -10.36 8.25 -38.37
C THR A 615 -10.24 6.82 -37.82
N LYS A 616 -11.35 6.08 -37.81
CA LYS A 616 -11.42 4.69 -37.34
C LYS A 616 -10.58 3.75 -38.21
N GLN A 617 -10.62 3.91 -39.54
CA GLN A 617 -9.80 3.13 -40.46
C GLN A 617 -8.32 3.50 -40.34
N LYS A 618 -7.97 4.80 -40.27
CA LYS A 618 -6.59 5.25 -40.02
C LYS A 618 -6.02 4.63 -38.75
N LEU A 619 -6.81 4.67 -37.67
CA LEU A 619 -6.41 4.11 -36.39
C LEU A 619 -6.21 2.59 -36.45
N ARG A 620 -7.10 1.85 -37.13
CA ARG A 620 -6.95 0.40 -37.30
C ARG A 620 -5.66 0.05 -38.03
N MET A 621 -5.37 0.72 -39.15
CA MET A 621 -4.12 0.52 -39.90
C MET A 621 -2.88 0.85 -39.04
N ALA A 622 -2.94 1.93 -38.26
CA ALA A 622 -1.88 2.29 -37.35
C ALA A 622 -1.67 1.26 -36.23
N GLN A 623 -2.76 0.74 -35.64
CA GLN A 623 -2.72 -0.31 -34.62
C GLN A 623 -2.07 -1.59 -35.17
N ASP A 624 -2.48 -2.03 -36.35
CA ASP A 624 -1.96 -3.24 -37.00
C ASP A 624 -0.46 -3.11 -37.29
N LYS A 625 -0.03 -1.98 -37.88
CA LYS A 625 1.40 -1.73 -38.18
C LYS A 625 2.24 -1.57 -36.91
N LEU A 626 1.79 -0.82 -35.91
CA LEU A 626 2.52 -0.66 -34.65
C LEU A 626 2.65 -1.99 -33.89
N THR A 627 1.60 -2.82 -33.92
CA THR A 627 1.63 -4.17 -33.34
C THR A 627 2.63 -5.06 -34.08
N ALA A 628 2.67 -5.01 -35.42
CA ALA A 628 3.65 -5.76 -36.20
C ALA A 628 5.08 -5.33 -35.88
N ILE A 629 5.36 -4.03 -35.80
CA ILE A 629 6.68 -3.49 -35.39
C ILE A 629 7.07 -3.99 -34.00
N ASP A 630 6.14 -4.01 -33.04
CA ASP A 630 6.38 -4.50 -31.68
C ASP A 630 6.70 -6.01 -31.64
N GLN A 631 6.05 -6.80 -32.49
CA GLN A 631 6.28 -8.23 -32.63
C GLN A 631 7.63 -8.53 -33.31
N GLU A 632 7.99 -7.78 -34.34
CA GLU A 632 9.30 -7.88 -35.00
C GLU A 632 10.42 -7.50 -34.04
N LYS A 633 10.27 -6.39 -33.31
CA LYS A 633 11.22 -5.99 -32.28
C LYS A 633 11.38 -7.06 -31.21
N TRP A 634 10.29 -7.66 -30.75
CA TRP A 634 10.36 -8.78 -29.82
C TRP A 634 11.21 -9.94 -30.36
N LEU A 635 11.02 -10.28 -31.63
CA LEU A 635 11.76 -11.36 -32.26
C LEU A 635 13.25 -11.02 -32.32
N ILE A 636 13.59 -9.79 -32.72
CA ILE A 636 14.99 -9.31 -32.70
C ILE A 636 15.58 -9.42 -31.27
N ASP A 637 14.86 -8.93 -30.26
CA ASP A 637 15.32 -8.94 -28.86
C ASP A 637 15.49 -10.37 -28.29
N VAL A 638 14.70 -11.35 -28.76
CA VAL A 638 14.82 -12.77 -28.37
C VAL A 638 16.07 -13.43 -28.97
N PHE A 639 16.49 -12.97 -30.15
CA PHE A 639 17.67 -13.48 -30.85
C PHE A 639 18.93 -12.61 -30.64
N ASP A 640 18.82 -11.50 -29.91
CA ASP A 640 19.96 -10.63 -29.59
C ASP A 640 20.87 -11.26 -28.52
N ASP A 641 22.05 -11.70 -28.95
CA ASP A 641 23.10 -12.28 -28.10
C ASP A 641 24.16 -11.23 -27.66
N LYS A 642 24.05 -9.96 -28.09
CA LYS A 642 25.13 -8.95 -27.98
C LYS A 642 25.42 -8.45 -26.55
N ASN A 643 24.52 -8.65 -25.60
CA ASN A 643 24.59 -8.04 -24.26
C ASN A 643 24.96 -9.02 -23.12
N SER A 644 25.55 -10.18 -23.43
CA SER A 644 25.86 -11.21 -22.43
C SER A 644 27.12 -12.00 -22.81
N VAL A 645 28.05 -12.15 -21.84
CA VAL A 645 29.28 -12.97 -21.97
C VAL A 645 28.93 -14.42 -22.36
N ASN A 646 27.73 -14.89 -22.02
CA ASN A 646 27.21 -16.21 -22.34
C ASN A 646 26.01 -16.16 -23.30
N GLY A 647 25.83 -15.09 -24.09
CA GLY A 647 24.66 -14.91 -24.97
C GLY A 647 23.31 -14.83 -24.24
N ASN A 648 22.22 -14.69 -24.97
CA ASN A 648 20.87 -14.56 -24.41
C ASN A 648 20.45 -15.85 -23.67
N LYS A 649 19.89 -15.74 -22.45
CA LYS A 649 19.39 -16.89 -21.66
C LYS A 649 18.21 -17.63 -22.31
N LEU A 650 17.69 -17.12 -23.43
CA LEU A 650 16.53 -17.65 -24.17
C LEU A 650 16.89 -18.70 -25.24
N ARG A 651 18.09 -19.30 -25.21
CA ARG A 651 18.56 -20.28 -26.22
C ARG A 651 17.56 -21.41 -26.51
N THR A 652 16.93 -21.96 -25.47
CA THR A 652 15.93 -23.03 -25.61
C THR A 652 14.59 -22.48 -26.04
N PHE A 653 14.17 -21.35 -25.45
CA PHE A 653 12.90 -20.69 -25.74
C PHE A 653 12.76 -20.32 -27.21
N ARG A 654 13.81 -19.75 -27.82
CA ARG A 654 13.82 -19.36 -29.24
C ARG A 654 13.77 -20.54 -30.23
N ARG A 655 13.96 -21.80 -29.77
CA ARG A 655 13.83 -22.99 -30.64
C ARG A 655 12.38 -23.36 -30.94
N PHE A 656 11.46 -23.04 -30.03
CA PHE A 656 10.05 -23.40 -30.17
C PHE A 656 9.12 -22.18 -30.20
N LYS A 657 9.60 -21.01 -29.76
CA LYS A 657 8.83 -19.76 -29.82
C LYS A 657 9.36 -18.86 -30.94
N ASN A 658 8.63 -18.83 -32.05
CA ASN A 658 8.97 -18.09 -33.27
C ASN A 658 8.11 -16.82 -33.49
N ASN A 659 7.13 -16.56 -32.62
CA ASN A 659 6.29 -15.37 -32.69
C ASN A 659 5.83 -14.93 -31.29
N CYS A 660 5.48 -13.65 -31.16
CA CYS A 660 4.92 -13.08 -29.94
C CYS A 660 3.38 -13.22 -29.93
N LYS A 661 2.87 -14.46 -29.98
CA LYS A 661 1.44 -14.77 -29.84
C LYS A 661 1.19 -15.60 -28.59
N THR A 662 -0.02 -15.58 -28.04
CA THR A 662 -0.37 -16.38 -26.86
C THR A 662 -0.05 -17.86 -27.09
N SER A 663 0.72 -18.47 -26.20
CA SER A 663 1.08 -19.90 -26.29
C SER A 663 -0.14 -20.79 -26.07
N LEU A 664 -0.20 -21.94 -26.75
CA LEU A 664 -1.35 -22.85 -26.64
C LEU A 664 -1.61 -23.31 -25.19
N PHE A 665 -0.53 -23.65 -24.45
CA PHE A 665 -0.63 -24.10 -23.07
C PHE A 665 -1.21 -23.04 -22.11
N VAL A 666 -1.06 -21.76 -22.44
CA VAL A 666 -1.59 -20.62 -21.66
C VAL A 666 -3.12 -20.61 -21.72
N LYS A 667 -3.68 -21.09 -22.84
CA LYS A 667 -5.13 -21.21 -23.06
C LYS A 667 -5.70 -22.55 -22.63
N THR A 668 -4.91 -23.64 -22.66
CA THR A 668 -5.44 -25.01 -22.46
C THR A 668 -5.20 -25.61 -21.08
N ILE A 669 -4.14 -25.20 -20.37
CA ILE A 669 -3.77 -25.79 -19.08
C ILE A 669 -4.24 -24.90 -17.94
N ASN A 670 -4.93 -25.43 -16.92
CA ASN A 670 -5.35 -24.64 -15.76
C ASN A 670 -4.15 -24.07 -14.97
N PHE A 671 -4.31 -22.90 -14.35
CA PHE A 671 -3.32 -22.25 -13.51
C PHE A 671 -2.66 -23.19 -12.49
N HIS A 672 -3.43 -23.99 -11.75
CA HIS A 672 -2.85 -24.90 -10.74
C HIS A 672 -1.95 -25.97 -11.33
N ILE A 673 -2.30 -26.51 -12.50
CA ILE A 673 -1.48 -27.50 -13.18
C ILE A 673 -0.20 -26.84 -13.69
N ARG A 674 -0.28 -25.61 -14.21
CA ARG A 674 0.91 -24.85 -14.60
C ARG A 674 1.81 -24.61 -13.40
N GLU A 675 1.25 -24.16 -12.28
CA GLU A 675 1.98 -23.93 -11.02
C GLU A 675 2.61 -25.22 -10.47
N GLU A 676 1.88 -26.34 -10.42
CA GLU A 676 2.40 -27.65 -10.00
C GLU A 676 3.52 -28.14 -10.92
N LEU A 677 3.35 -28.03 -12.25
CA LEU A 677 4.40 -28.37 -13.22
C LEU A 677 5.63 -27.47 -13.06
N PHE A 678 5.44 -26.17 -12.87
CA PHE A 678 6.54 -25.23 -12.65
C PHE A 678 7.28 -25.51 -11.33
N ASN A 679 6.56 -25.81 -10.24
CA ASN A 679 7.14 -26.18 -8.96
C ASN A 679 7.88 -27.52 -9.04
N TYR A 680 7.32 -28.50 -9.75
CA TYR A 680 7.96 -29.78 -10.01
C TYR A 680 9.25 -29.62 -10.82
N ILE A 681 9.22 -28.83 -11.90
CA ILE A 681 10.41 -28.49 -12.69
C ILE A 681 11.43 -27.74 -11.84
N ASN A 682 11.00 -26.85 -10.95
CA ASN A 682 11.90 -26.11 -10.06
C ASN A 682 12.56 -27.02 -9.03
N ALA A 683 11.79 -27.93 -8.42
CA ALA A 683 12.32 -28.96 -7.53
C ALA A 683 13.35 -29.82 -8.27
N LEU A 684 13.01 -30.31 -9.47
CA LEU A 684 13.94 -31.04 -10.34
C LEU A 684 15.18 -30.22 -10.68
N ASN A 685 15.05 -28.93 -10.97
CA ASN A 685 16.17 -28.07 -11.33
C ASN A 685 17.08 -27.80 -10.13
N ASN A 686 16.52 -27.60 -8.93
CA ASN A 686 17.29 -27.46 -7.70
C ASN A 686 18.03 -28.75 -7.36
N THR A 687 17.35 -29.90 -7.46
CA THR A 687 17.95 -31.22 -7.30
C THR A 687 19.05 -31.47 -8.34
N PHE A 688 18.79 -31.13 -9.60
CA PHE A 688 19.78 -31.27 -10.69
C PHE A 688 20.98 -30.34 -10.51
N ASN A 689 20.77 -29.09 -10.07
CA ASN A 689 21.87 -28.15 -9.84
C ASN A 689 22.75 -28.55 -8.67
N ALA A 690 22.18 -29.20 -7.64
CA ALA A 690 22.89 -29.71 -6.48
C ALA A 690 23.80 -30.91 -6.79
N PHE A 691 23.59 -31.62 -7.90
CA PHE A 691 24.40 -32.78 -8.29
C PHE A 691 25.78 -32.38 -8.84
N ASN A 692 26.78 -33.20 -8.53
CA ASN A 692 28.09 -33.15 -9.19
C ASN A 692 28.00 -33.69 -10.63
N SER A 693 29.08 -33.60 -11.40
CA SER A 693 29.08 -33.95 -12.83
C SER A 693 28.68 -35.40 -13.11
N ASP A 694 29.08 -36.34 -12.25
CA ASP A 694 28.79 -37.77 -12.39
C ASP A 694 27.37 -38.09 -11.93
N GLU A 695 26.92 -37.48 -10.83
CA GLU A 695 25.53 -37.55 -10.35
C GLU A 695 24.53 -36.95 -11.35
N LYS A 696 24.92 -35.86 -12.04
CA LYS A 696 24.13 -35.29 -13.14
C LYS A 696 24.01 -36.27 -14.29
N PHE A 697 25.09 -36.97 -14.63
CA PHE A 697 25.11 -37.97 -15.69
C PHE A 697 24.24 -39.19 -15.32
N ASP A 698 24.37 -39.70 -14.10
CA ASP A 698 23.56 -40.83 -13.59
C ASP A 698 22.09 -40.48 -13.42
N PHE A 699 21.77 -39.29 -12.90
CA PHE A 699 20.40 -38.78 -12.82
C PHE A 699 19.76 -38.67 -14.21
N ILE A 700 20.52 -38.16 -15.19
CA ILE A 700 20.07 -38.13 -16.58
C ILE A 700 19.85 -39.57 -17.06
N MET A 701 20.80 -40.49 -16.89
CA MET A 701 20.74 -41.84 -17.45
C MET A 701 19.64 -42.72 -16.83
N ASN A 702 19.30 -42.53 -15.55
CA ASN A 702 18.35 -43.36 -14.81
C ASN A 702 16.95 -42.74 -14.61
N CYS A 703 16.67 -41.54 -15.15
CA CYS A 703 15.34 -40.94 -15.07
C CYS A 703 14.34 -41.59 -16.06
N ASP A 704 13.28 -42.20 -15.52
CA ASP A 704 12.18 -42.87 -16.24
C ASP A 704 11.00 -41.95 -16.63
N HIS A 705 11.14 -40.64 -16.44
CA HIS A 705 10.07 -39.69 -16.76
C HIS A 705 9.95 -39.52 -18.29
N ALA A 706 8.76 -39.77 -18.86
CA ALA A 706 8.52 -39.84 -20.32
C ALA A 706 9.01 -38.63 -21.14
N GLN A 707 9.07 -37.44 -20.53
CA GLN A 707 9.56 -36.21 -21.16
C GLN A 707 11.10 -36.09 -21.16
N VAL A 708 11.78 -36.70 -20.19
CA VAL A 708 13.25 -36.83 -20.14
C VAL A 708 13.71 -37.93 -21.10
N LEU A 709 12.90 -38.99 -21.28
CA LEU A 709 13.08 -39.99 -22.34
C LEU A 709 13.01 -39.35 -23.74
N LEU A 710 12.05 -38.46 -23.99
CA LEU A 710 11.94 -37.74 -25.27
C LEU A 710 13.17 -36.86 -25.54
N ALA A 711 13.71 -36.21 -24.50
CA ALA A 711 14.96 -35.43 -24.58
C ALA A 711 16.20 -36.33 -24.82
N LYS A 712 16.26 -37.51 -24.18
CA LYS A 712 17.28 -38.54 -24.43
C LYS A 712 17.23 -39.06 -25.87
N THR A 713 16.05 -39.40 -26.38
CA THR A 713 15.88 -39.91 -27.74
C THR A 713 16.28 -38.87 -28.77
N LEU A 714 15.91 -37.60 -28.57
CA LEU A 714 16.35 -36.49 -29.43
C LEU A 714 17.87 -36.30 -29.37
N HIS A 715 18.47 -36.27 -28.17
CA HIS A 715 19.92 -36.11 -28.01
C HIS A 715 20.72 -37.28 -28.63
N LEU A 716 20.27 -38.52 -28.43
CA LEU A 716 20.90 -39.71 -29.02
C LEU A 716 20.69 -39.80 -30.54
N MET A 717 19.55 -39.35 -31.07
CA MET A 717 19.32 -39.18 -32.51
C MET A 717 20.26 -38.12 -33.11
N PHE A 718 20.50 -37.00 -32.41
CA PHE A 718 21.46 -35.98 -32.85
C PHE A 718 22.92 -36.46 -32.74
N LYS A 719 23.26 -37.26 -31.73
CA LYS A 719 24.61 -37.81 -31.56
C LYS A 719 24.93 -38.94 -32.56
N ARG A 720 23.92 -39.73 -32.98
CA ARG A 720 24.04 -40.71 -34.07
C ARG A 720 24.08 -40.07 -35.47
N ARG A 721 23.48 -38.90 -35.64
CA ARG A 721 23.63 -38.07 -36.85
C ARG A 721 24.88 -37.18 -36.76
N LYS A 722 26.06 -37.80 -36.64
CA LYS A 722 27.29 -37.22 -37.17
C LYS A 722 27.17 -37.16 -38.69
N ILE A 723 26.50 -36.13 -39.21
CA ILE A 723 26.81 -35.62 -40.54
C ILE A 723 27.70 -34.41 -40.28
N ASN A 724 28.96 -34.54 -40.68
CA ASN A 724 29.98 -33.50 -40.57
C ASN A 724 29.50 -32.21 -41.27
N LEU A 725 29.87 -31.07 -40.68
CA LEU A 725 29.93 -29.70 -41.22
C LEU A 725 28.92 -29.31 -42.30
#